data_AF-E1IF79-F1
#
_entry.id   AF-E1IF79-F1
#
_cell.length_a   1.000
_cell.length_b   1.000
_cell.length_c   1.000
_cell.angle_alpha   90.00
_cell.angle_beta   90.00
_cell.angle_gamma   90.00
#
_symmetry.space_group_name_H-M   'P 1'
#
loop_
_entity.id
_entity.type
_entity.pdbx_description
1 polymer ?
#
loop_
_entity_poly.entity_id
_entity_poly.type
_entity_poly.pdbx_seq_one_letter_code
_entity_poly.pdbx_strand_id
1 'polypeptide(L)'
;MKKEYHMSLPISRITIYKHGVGYFERRGPLTGEKLQLTFAREAMDDVLKSLVALDLGAGQVQSIDFETPEDRATILERGSIHLSDNQSLLDLLRDLRGRKVALVLDVEGEIRVEGLVVGVDYETDEPLRRALVSIYDMETHHVRALPVAELAQVDLLDAAAVADLNFFLRAAQSEEDRRSATIHLSPGEHDLLVGYIAPAPAWRVSYRLLYEEPKEEQAKGGCLLQGWGIFDNQLDEDLEGVELTLVAGMPISFRYRLYEPHTPERPLVEDEERTVGAPIFFDAAPEPAPMVAMDAFGMAPPAPAMAPAPAGAMRAMAAPQERFSAKEMEESVEISAKGDERGALFAYKVGHPVSVARGQSAMVPIVSKRLPASRDLLYNQAKLPDHPVASLRLINETGLTLERGPVTVLDDGDYAGEAVLPFTRAGGELIVPYAVELGVKVREQSKNERRIHAIHIRGEYAVYEEYDLRLRQYDVISGLDKPVEVMIEHPRLAHYDLADTRSPDEESPGFARWRVPCAAHGQSKFTVTERRLVSRQEHVRSLSAGRLKVLLKDGLLDAKTVKLLEGILDLYRQIEETQIQIKKVEQEREAIYKQQRQIQGNLQPLGREGDEGALRQRYVTTLNQLEDGLINLSKREEALNQQIATLEAKIKQQLSA
;
A
#
# COMPACT_ATOMS: atom_id res chain seq x y z
N MET A 1 39.53 -11.70 -47.23
CA MET A 1 38.77 -11.93 -45.98
C MET A 1 37.30 -11.66 -46.28
N LYS A 2 36.43 -12.67 -46.22
CA LYS A 2 34.98 -12.43 -46.20
C LYS A 2 34.61 -12.03 -44.78
N LYS A 3 33.73 -11.03 -44.61
CA LYS A 3 33.09 -10.80 -43.30
C LYS A 3 32.13 -11.97 -43.07
N GLU A 4 32.37 -12.76 -42.04
CA GLU A 4 31.32 -13.60 -41.48
C GLU A 4 30.30 -12.67 -40.83
N TYR A 5 29.15 -12.51 -41.50
CA TYR A 5 27.98 -11.95 -40.86
C TYR A 5 27.46 -13.03 -39.90
N HIS A 6 27.60 -12.80 -38.58
CA HIS A 6 26.68 -13.42 -37.64
C HIS A 6 25.27 -12.94 -38.03
N MET A 7 24.48 -13.81 -38.66
CA MET A 7 23.09 -13.54 -39.00
C MET A 7 22.24 -13.60 -37.72
N SER A 8 22.27 -12.54 -36.92
CA SER A 8 21.33 -12.35 -35.82
C SER A 8 19.97 -11.91 -36.36
N LEU A 9 18.90 -12.50 -35.85
CA LEU A 9 17.53 -12.08 -36.14
C LEU A 9 17.20 -10.88 -35.23
N PRO A 10 17.12 -9.63 -35.74
CA PRO A 10 17.01 -8.44 -34.91
C PRO A 10 15.62 -8.34 -34.28
N ILE A 11 15.54 -7.71 -33.11
CA ILE A 11 14.25 -7.34 -32.50
C ILE A 11 13.60 -6.24 -33.35
N SER A 12 12.35 -6.47 -33.76
CA SER A 12 11.57 -5.53 -34.57
C SER A 12 10.43 -4.86 -33.79
N ARG A 13 9.87 -5.54 -32.77
CA ARG A 13 8.81 -5.00 -31.91
C ARG A 13 9.02 -5.38 -30.45
N ILE A 14 8.77 -4.43 -29.55
CA ILE A 14 8.79 -4.63 -28.09
C ILE A 14 7.48 -4.12 -27.49
N THR A 15 6.91 -4.90 -26.57
CA THR A 15 5.79 -4.49 -25.72
C THR A 15 6.18 -4.65 -24.25
N ILE A 16 6.28 -3.54 -23.51
CA ILE A 16 6.73 -3.53 -22.11
C ILE A 16 5.53 -3.36 -21.18
N TYR A 17 5.43 -4.20 -20.15
CA TYR A 17 4.33 -4.21 -19.20
C TYR A 17 4.79 -3.78 -17.80
N LYS A 18 3.91 -3.14 -17.02
CA LYS A 18 4.21 -2.70 -15.65
C LYS A 18 4.50 -3.83 -14.64
N HIS A 19 4.17 -5.08 -14.94
CA HIS A 19 4.46 -6.23 -14.07
C HIS A 19 5.86 -6.85 -14.24
N GLY A 20 6.80 -6.16 -14.90
CA GLY A 20 8.19 -6.63 -15.00
C GLY A 20 8.45 -7.67 -16.09
N VAL A 21 7.68 -7.67 -17.16
CA VAL A 21 7.83 -8.59 -18.31
C VAL A 21 7.73 -7.77 -19.59
N GLY A 22 8.55 -8.12 -20.58
CA GLY A 22 8.45 -7.65 -21.96
C GLY A 22 8.01 -8.79 -22.88
N TYR A 23 7.25 -8.46 -23.92
CA TYR A 23 7.06 -9.31 -25.09
C TYR A 23 7.90 -8.77 -26.24
N PHE A 24 8.72 -9.63 -26.84
CA PHE A 24 9.71 -9.31 -27.85
C PHE A 24 9.38 -10.09 -29.11
N GLU A 25 9.33 -9.40 -30.25
CA GLU A 25 9.30 -10.04 -31.57
C GLU A 25 10.59 -9.72 -32.32
N ARG A 26 11.28 -10.77 -32.75
CA ARG A 26 12.37 -10.71 -33.72
C ARG A 26 11.84 -11.01 -35.10
N ARG A 27 12.28 -10.26 -36.12
CA ARG A 27 11.91 -10.50 -37.50
C ARG A 27 13.04 -10.22 -38.48
N GLY A 28 13.16 -11.06 -39.51
CA GLY A 28 14.06 -10.83 -40.62
C GLY A 28 14.34 -12.08 -41.46
N PRO A 29 15.04 -11.90 -42.60
CA PRO A 29 15.45 -13.00 -43.44
C PRO A 29 16.59 -13.80 -42.79
N LEU A 30 16.58 -15.12 -42.96
CA LEU A 30 17.67 -16.01 -42.56
C LEU A 30 17.93 -17.06 -43.66
N THR A 31 19.20 -17.40 -43.90
CA THR A 31 19.59 -18.50 -44.80
C THR A 31 20.34 -19.56 -44.00
N GLY A 32 19.86 -20.81 -44.02
CA GLY A 32 20.51 -21.93 -43.32
C GLY A 32 19.53 -23.00 -42.85
N GLU A 33 19.91 -23.69 -41.78
CA GLU A 33 19.13 -24.77 -41.14
C GLU A 33 18.94 -24.56 -39.63
N LYS A 34 19.55 -23.51 -39.05
CA LYS A 34 19.55 -23.24 -37.61
C LYS A 34 19.58 -21.75 -37.30
N LEU A 35 18.82 -21.33 -36.30
CA LEU A 35 18.90 -20.01 -35.66
C LEU A 35 19.19 -20.21 -34.17
N GLN A 36 20.32 -19.71 -33.68
CA GLN A 36 20.65 -19.72 -32.25
C GLN A 36 20.28 -18.37 -31.62
N LEU A 37 19.54 -18.41 -30.52
CA LEU A 37 19.19 -17.25 -29.70
C LEU A 37 19.76 -17.43 -28.30
N THR A 38 20.28 -16.37 -27.70
CA THR A 38 20.89 -16.39 -26.36
C THR A 38 20.05 -15.56 -25.40
N PHE A 39 19.80 -16.11 -24.21
CA PHE A 39 18.99 -15.50 -23.16
C PHE A 39 19.75 -15.50 -21.83
N ALA A 40 19.34 -14.63 -20.90
CA ALA A 40 19.76 -14.74 -19.51
C ALA A 40 19.17 -16.02 -18.88
N ARG A 41 19.93 -16.69 -18.02
CA ARG A 41 19.53 -17.94 -17.35
C ARG A 41 18.18 -17.80 -16.63
N GLU A 42 17.94 -16.66 -15.98
CA GLU A 42 16.68 -16.36 -15.28
C GLU A 42 15.47 -16.13 -16.21
N ALA A 43 15.70 -15.79 -17.49
CA ALA A 43 14.65 -15.62 -18.48
C ALA A 43 14.16 -16.94 -19.08
N MET A 44 14.91 -18.04 -18.93
CA MET A 44 14.62 -19.31 -19.62
C MET A 44 13.24 -19.89 -19.28
N ASP A 45 12.79 -19.80 -18.03
CA ASP A 45 11.43 -20.23 -17.64
C ASP A 45 10.34 -19.52 -18.46
N ASP A 46 10.50 -18.21 -18.65
CA ASP A 46 9.53 -17.35 -19.35
C ASP A 46 9.62 -17.50 -20.87
N VAL A 47 10.84 -17.66 -21.41
CA VAL A 47 11.08 -17.95 -22.82
C VAL A 47 10.50 -19.31 -23.18
N LEU A 48 10.81 -20.39 -22.46
CA LEU A 48 10.28 -21.73 -22.73
C LEU A 48 8.75 -21.80 -22.62
N LYS A 49 8.13 -20.97 -21.78
CA LYS A 49 6.68 -20.85 -21.62
C LYS A 49 5.98 -20.18 -22.82
N SER A 50 6.72 -19.45 -23.67
CA SER A 50 6.14 -18.47 -24.59
C SER A 50 6.75 -18.42 -26.00
N LEU A 51 7.89 -19.07 -26.22
CA LEU A 51 8.64 -19.00 -27.47
C LEU A 51 7.84 -19.63 -28.61
N VAL A 52 7.52 -18.79 -29.60
CA VAL A 52 6.87 -19.18 -30.85
C VAL A 52 7.77 -18.73 -31.99
N ALA A 53 8.06 -19.64 -32.92
CA ALA A 53 8.78 -19.34 -34.16
C ALA A 53 7.89 -19.69 -35.35
N LEU A 54 7.81 -18.78 -36.31
CA LEU A 54 7.06 -18.91 -37.57
C LEU A 54 7.99 -18.58 -38.73
N ASP A 55 7.92 -19.37 -39.80
CA ASP A 55 8.43 -18.97 -41.10
C ASP A 55 7.25 -18.40 -41.90
N LEU A 56 7.38 -17.15 -42.34
CA LEU A 56 6.41 -16.43 -43.17
C LEU A 56 6.66 -16.67 -44.67
N GLY A 57 7.76 -17.34 -45.02
CA GLY A 57 8.11 -17.79 -46.36
C GLY A 57 7.58 -19.18 -46.68
N ALA A 58 8.45 -20.04 -47.24
CA ALA A 58 8.09 -21.38 -47.71
C ALA A 58 8.78 -22.52 -46.94
N GLY A 59 9.65 -22.21 -45.97
CA GLY A 59 10.31 -23.19 -45.12
C GLY A 59 9.46 -23.59 -43.92
N GLN A 60 10.05 -24.37 -43.02
CA GLN A 60 9.39 -24.91 -41.82
C GLN A 60 10.31 -24.87 -40.61
N VAL A 61 9.74 -24.54 -39.45
CA VAL A 61 10.35 -24.76 -38.13
C VAL A 61 10.18 -26.23 -37.75
N GLN A 62 11.26 -26.92 -37.43
CA GLN A 62 11.30 -28.36 -37.19
C GLN A 62 11.32 -28.72 -35.69
N SER A 63 12.24 -28.13 -34.93
CA SER A 63 12.39 -28.32 -33.48
C SER A 63 13.00 -27.08 -32.82
N ILE A 64 12.98 -27.04 -31.49
CA ILE A 64 13.72 -26.06 -30.69
C ILE A 64 14.45 -26.84 -29.59
N ASP A 65 15.77 -26.79 -29.62
CA ASP A 65 16.66 -27.43 -28.66
C ASP A 65 17.19 -26.35 -27.69
N PHE A 66 17.48 -26.69 -26.43
CA PHE A 66 18.01 -25.74 -25.44
C PHE A 66 19.04 -26.40 -24.52
N GLU A 67 20.03 -25.62 -24.09
CA GLU A 67 21.05 -26.05 -23.13
C GLU A 67 20.44 -26.34 -21.75
N THR A 68 20.76 -27.45 -21.11
CA THR A 68 20.25 -27.77 -19.76
C THR A 68 20.88 -26.90 -18.65
N PRO A 69 20.16 -26.60 -17.55
CA PRO A 69 20.70 -25.89 -16.40
C PRO A 69 21.53 -26.80 -15.50
N GLU A 70 22.51 -27.52 -16.06
CA GLU A 70 23.55 -28.06 -15.20
C GLU A 70 24.39 -26.88 -14.68
N ASP A 71 24.61 -26.89 -13.36
CA ASP A 71 25.44 -25.91 -12.66
C ASP A 71 26.91 -26.18 -12.97
N ARG A 72 27.70 -25.13 -13.22
CA ARG A 72 29.10 -25.23 -13.61
C ARG A 72 29.91 -25.97 -12.55
N ALA A 73 29.67 -25.71 -11.26
CA ALA A 73 30.37 -26.43 -10.19
C ALA A 73 30.04 -27.94 -10.26
N THR A 74 28.77 -28.29 -10.39
CA THR A 74 28.30 -29.68 -10.58
C THR A 74 28.89 -30.36 -11.82
N ILE A 75 29.06 -29.64 -12.94
CA ILE A 75 29.69 -30.16 -14.17
C ILE A 75 31.19 -30.43 -13.94
N LEU A 76 31.89 -29.48 -13.32
CA LEU A 76 33.33 -29.57 -13.07
C LEU A 76 33.66 -30.64 -12.01
N GLU A 77 32.85 -30.78 -10.96
CA GLU A 77 33.01 -31.84 -9.95
C GLU A 77 32.94 -33.25 -10.55
N ARG A 78 32.08 -33.48 -11.55
CA ARG A 78 31.96 -34.77 -12.25
C ARG A 78 33.13 -35.08 -13.19
N GLY A 79 33.96 -34.09 -13.52
CA GLY A 79 35.17 -34.28 -14.32
C GLY A 79 36.23 -35.11 -13.59
N SER A 80 37.22 -35.60 -14.32
CA SER A 80 38.39 -36.27 -13.73
C SER A 80 39.59 -35.35 -13.51
N ILE A 81 39.45 -34.06 -13.84
CA ILE A 81 40.49 -33.02 -13.77
C ILE A 81 39.86 -31.80 -13.10
N HIS A 82 40.51 -31.28 -12.06
CA HIS A 82 40.00 -30.22 -11.19
C HIS A 82 41.09 -29.17 -10.95
N LEU A 83 41.21 -28.21 -11.87
CA LEU A 83 42.26 -27.17 -11.83
C LEU A 83 41.82 -25.96 -11.00
N SER A 84 42.66 -25.52 -10.06
CA SER A 84 42.50 -24.25 -9.34
C SER A 84 43.24 -23.10 -10.03
N ASP A 85 42.77 -21.87 -9.82
CA ASP A 85 43.42 -20.66 -10.35
C ASP A 85 44.86 -20.46 -9.84
N ASN A 86 45.17 -21.02 -8.65
CA ASN A 86 46.43 -20.78 -7.95
C ASN A 86 47.48 -21.90 -8.16
N GLN A 87 47.06 -23.13 -8.48
CA GLN A 87 47.94 -24.31 -8.53
C GLN A 87 47.67 -25.24 -9.73
N SER A 88 47.05 -24.73 -10.80
CA SER A 88 46.59 -25.48 -11.98
C SER A 88 47.57 -26.52 -12.54
N LEU A 89 48.88 -26.27 -12.58
CA LEU A 89 49.87 -27.25 -13.04
C LEU A 89 50.04 -28.43 -12.06
N LEU A 90 50.04 -28.17 -10.75
CA LEU A 90 50.11 -29.21 -9.71
C LEU A 90 48.80 -30.01 -9.65
N ASP A 91 47.66 -29.32 -9.78
CA ASP A 91 46.34 -29.95 -9.89
C ASP A 91 46.28 -30.88 -11.10
N LEU A 92 46.72 -30.40 -12.28
CA LEU A 92 46.78 -31.21 -13.49
C LEU A 92 47.66 -32.45 -13.31
N LEU A 93 48.88 -32.29 -12.77
CA LEU A 93 49.79 -33.41 -12.54
C LEU A 93 49.27 -34.38 -11.44
N ARG A 94 48.52 -33.89 -10.45
CA ARG A 94 47.82 -34.73 -9.44
C ARG A 94 46.75 -35.59 -10.11
N ASP A 95 45.91 -34.97 -10.95
CA ASP A 95 44.74 -35.61 -11.55
C ASP A 95 45.12 -36.53 -12.73
N LEU A 96 46.29 -36.33 -13.32
CA LEU A 96 46.92 -37.25 -14.26
C LEU A 96 47.50 -38.52 -13.61
N ARG A 97 47.35 -38.75 -12.30
CA ARG A 97 47.78 -39.99 -11.63
C ARG A 97 47.23 -41.23 -12.36
N GLY A 98 48.13 -42.12 -12.75
CA GLY A 98 47.85 -43.34 -13.52
C GLY A 98 47.71 -43.13 -15.03
N ARG A 99 47.70 -41.89 -15.54
CA ARG A 99 47.70 -41.58 -16.97
C ARG A 99 49.13 -41.59 -17.53
N LYS A 100 49.26 -41.87 -18.84
CA LYS A 100 50.54 -41.83 -19.55
C LYS A 100 50.85 -40.41 -20.02
N VAL A 101 52.05 -39.92 -19.73
CA VAL A 101 52.55 -38.60 -20.12
C VAL A 101 53.99 -38.67 -20.59
N ALA A 102 54.44 -37.66 -21.32
CA ALA A 102 55.86 -37.32 -21.40
C ALA A 102 56.11 -35.92 -20.85
N LEU A 103 57.04 -35.80 -19.92
CA LEU A 103 57.48 -34.55 -19.31
C LEU A 103 58.75 -34.06 -20.01
N VAL A 104 58.83 -32.77 -20.30
CA VAL A 104 60.03 -32.12 -20.86
C VAL A 104 60.60 -31.18 -19.82
N LEU A 105 61.86 -31.36 -19.45
CA LEU A 105 62.59 -30.52 -18.50
C LEU A 105 63.62 -29.64 -19.22
N ASP A 106 63.76 -28.40 -18.75
CA ASP A 106 64.74 -27.41 -19.24
C ASP A 106 65.94 -27.33 -18.29
N VAL A 107 66.91 -28.24 -18.45
CA VAL A 107 68.05 -28.40 -17.52
C VAL A 107 69.35 -28.66 -18.30
N GLU A 108 70.05 -27.59 -18.69
CA GLU A 108 71.30 -27.62 -19.50
C GLU A 108 71.21 -28.56 -20.73
N GLY A 109 70.01 -28.69 -21.29
CA GLY A 109 69.62 -29.65 -22.31
C GLY A 109 68.14 -30.02 -22.14
N GLU A 110 67.47 -30.31 -23.25
CA GLU A 110 66.05 -30.70 -23.23
C GLU A 110 65.93 -32.19 -22.87
N ILE A 111 65.44 -32.49 -21.66
CA ILE A 111 65.31 -33.86 -21.17
C ILE A 111 63.84 -34.28 -21.24
N ARG A 112 63.54 -35.28 -22.08
CA ARG A 112 62.21 -35.88 -22.21
C ARG A 112 62.11 -37.18 -21.40
N VAL A 113 61.14 -37.27 -20.48
CA VAL A 113 60.87 -38.46 -19.65
C VAL A 113 59.43 -38.93 -19.86
N GLU A 114 59.25 -40.15 -20.33
CA GLU A 114 57.93 -40.76 -20.58
C GLU A 114 57.59 -41.82 -19.53
N GLY A 115 56.33 -41.91 -19.11
CA GLY A 115 55.85 -42.94 -18.18
C GLY A 115 54.43 -42.70 -17.67
N LEU A 116 54.06 -43.41 -16.61
CA LEU A 116 52.80 -43.19 -15.88
C LEU A 116 53.04 -42.22 -14.71
N VAL A 117 52.14 -41.27 -14.49
CA VAL A 117 52.23 -40.40 -13.31
C VAL A 117 51.87 -41.19 -12.04
N VAL A 118 52.75 -41.22 -11.06
CA VAL A 118 52.51 -41.82 -9.74
C VAL A 118 51.84 -40.81 -8.80
N GLY A 119 52.29 -39.55 -8.85
CA GLY A 119 51.76 -38.46 -8.05
C GLY A 119 52.68 -37.26 -8.02
N VAL A 120 52.27 -36.25 -7.25
CA VAL A 120 53.03 -35.02 -6.99
C VAL A 120 53.16 -34.85 -5.49
N ASP A 121 54.38 -34.60 -5.03
CA ASP A 121 54.72 -34.33 -3.63
C ASP A 121 55.19 -32.88 -3.51
N TYR A 122 54.59 -32.09 -2.60
CA TYR A 122 54.92 -30.66 -2.43
C TYR A 122 54.66 -30.15 -1.00
N GLU A 123 55.36 -29.09 -0.61
CA GLU A 123 55.13 -28.38 0.67
C GLU A 123 54.16 -27.21 0.46
N THR A 124 53.21 -27.03 1.39
CA THR A 124 52.12 -26.04 1.26
C THR A 124 52.61 -24.59 1.18
N ASP A 125 53.76 -24.27 1.81
CA ASP A 125 54.28 -22.90 1.91
C ASP A 125 55.11 -22.45 0.67
N GLU A 126 55.67 -23.38 -0.10
CA GLU A 126 56.37 -23.10 -1.37
C GLU A 126 56.01 -24.13 -2.48
N PRO A 127 54.73 -24.20 -2.91
CA PRO A 127 54.18 -25.36 -3.61
C PRO A 127 54.82 -25.67 -4.96
N LEU A 128 55.46 -24.71 -5.64
CA LEU A 128 56.14 -24.94 -6.93
C LEU A 128 57.67 -25.12 -6.81
N ARG A 129 58.32 -24.54 -5.79
CA ARG A 129 59.80 -24.56 -5.67
C ARG A 129 60.35 -25.90 -5.20
N ARG A 130 59.54 -26.66 -4.46
CA ARG A 130 59.91 -27.96 -3.88
C ARG A 130 59.03 -29.12 -4.37
N ALA A 131 58.17 -28.88 -5.35
CA ALA A 131 57.33 -29.93 -5.91
C ALA A 131 58.16 -30.92 -6.72
N LEU A 132 57.93 -32.21 -6.45
CA LEU A 132 58.43 -33.33 -7.23
C LEU A 132 57.25 -34.04 -7.88
N VAL A 133 57.32 -34.30 -9.18
CA VAL A 133 56.41 -35.23 -9.86
C VAL A 133 57.12 -36.56 -10.03
N SER A 134 56.47 -37.64 -9.60
CA SER A 134 56.99 -39.00 -9.69
C SER A 134 56.43 -39.69 -10.93
N ILE A 135 57.31 -40.09 -11.86
CA ILE A 135 56.98 -40.82 -13.09
C ILE A 135 57.48 -42.27 -12.99
N TYR A 136 56.59 -43.24 -13.20
CA TYR A 136 56.92 -44.66 -13.32
C TYR A 136 57.18 -45.02 -14.79
N ASP A 137 58.43 -45.39 -15.06
CA ASP A 137 58.90 -45.89 -16.35
C ASP A 137 58.52 -47.37 -16.48
N MET A 138 57.63 -47.67 -17.44
CA MET A 138 57.07 -49.00 -17.66
C MET A 138 58.07 -49.99 -18.27
N GLU A 139 59.16 -49.52 -18.87
CA GLU A 139 60.18 -50.36 -19.53
C GLU A 139 61.34 -50.69 -18.58
N THR A 140 61.77 -49.70 -17.78
CA THR A 140 62.86 -49.91 -16.81
C THR A 140 62.38 -50.25 -15.40
N HIS A 141 61.07 -50.20 -15.14
CA HIS A 141 60.44 -50.39 -13.83
C HIS A 141 60.95 -49.44 -12.73
N HIS A 142 61.50 -48.28 -13.12
CA HIS A 142 61.99 -47.27 -12.20
C HIS A 142 60.96 -46.15 -11.97
N VAL A 143 60.87 -45.68 -10.72
CA VAL A 143 60.18 -44.42 -10.41
C VAL A 143 61.21 -43.30 -10.38
N ARG A 144 61.00 -42.26 -11.18
CA ARG A 144 61.85 -41.06 -11.26
C ARG A 144 61.10 -39.88 -10.66
N ALA A 145 61.65 -39.27 -9.61
CA ALA A 145 61.17 -38.01 -9.08
C ALA A 145 61.84 -36.85 -9.84
N LEU A 146 61.03 -35.91 -10.33
CA LEU A 146 61.43 -34.82 -11.23
C LEU A 146 60.98 -33.47 -10.64
N PRO A 147 61.85 -32.44 -10.56
CA PRO A 147 61.43 -31.13 -10.08
C PRO A 147 60.41 -30.47 -11.00
N VAL A 148 59.24 -30.12 -10.46
CA VAL A 148 58.20 -29.40 -11.23
C VAL A 148 58.66 -27.99 -11.62
N ALA A 149 59.60 -27.40 -10.85
CA ALA A 149 60.23 -26.12 -11.18
C ALA A 149 61.08 -26.14 -12.47
N GLU A 150 61.50 -27.32 -12.93
CA GLU A 150 62.30 -27.52 -14.15
C GLU A 150 61.43 -27.94 -15.35
N LEU A 151 60.11 -28.09 -15.14
CA LEU A 151 59.18 -28.63 -16.14
C LEU A 151 58.75 -27.56 -17.14
N ALA A 152 59.13 -27.73 -18.41
CA ALA A 152 58.78 -26.84 -19.51
C ALA A 152 57.48 -27.25 -20.24
N GLN A 153 57.22 -28.56 -20.37
CA GLN A 153 56.06 -29.07 -21.13
C GLN A 153 55.55 -30.42 -20.59
N VAL A 154 54.24 -30.63 -20.68
CA VAL A 154 53.55 -31.89 -20.37
C VAL A 154 52.80 -32.38 -21.62
N ASP A 155 53.31 -33.42 -22.25
CA ASP A 155 52.62 -34.13 -23.33
C ASP A 155 51.64 -35.14 -22.75
N LEU A 156 50.35 -34.94 -23.00
CA LEU A 156 49.31 -35.91 -22.67
C LEU A 156 49.30 -37.04 -23.72
N LEU A 157 49.72 -38.23 -23.33
CA LEU A 157 49.75 -39.41 -24.22
C LEU A 157 48.51 -40.30 -24.06
N ASP A 158 47.62 -39.98 -23.10
CA ASP A 158 46.35 -40.65 -22.87
C ASP A 158 45.19 -39.86 -23.50
N ALA A 159 44.44 -40.49 -24.40
CA ALA A 159 43.39 -39.82 -25.17
C ALA A 159 42.18 -39.39 -24.33
N ALA A 160 41.89 -40.09 -23.21
CA ALA A 160 40.82 -39.71 -22.31
C ALA A 160 41.24 -38.47 -21.48
N ALA A 161 42.47 -38.41 -20.95
CA ALA A 161 42.99 -37.20 -20.30
C ALA A 161 42.96 -35.96 -21.22
N VAL A 162 43.20 -36.12 -22.52
CA VAL A 162 43.04 -35.04 -23.52
C VAL A 162 41.57 -34.62 -23.65
N ALA A 163 40.62 -35.55 -23.68
CA ALA A 163 39.20 -35.23 -23.74
C ALA A 163 38.72 -34.53 -22.45
N ASP A 164 39.14 -35.04 -21.29
CA ASP A 164 38.79 -34.54 -19.96
C ASP A 164 39.31 -33.11 -19.75
N LEU A 165 40.55 -32.80 -20.17
CA LEU A 165 41.12 -31.46 -20.08
C LEU A 165 40.41 -30.46 -21.02
N ASN A 166 40.10 -30.88 -22.26
CA ASN A 166 39.34 -30.04 -23.19
C ASN A 166 37.90 -29.79 -22.69
N PHE A 167 37.29 -30.75 -22.00
CA PHE A 167 35.99 -30.58 -21.37
C PHE A 167 36.05 -29.56 -20.23
N PHE A 168 37.01 -29.72 -19.30
CA PHE A 168 37.24 -28.78 -18.20
C PHE A 168 37.44 -27.34 -18.71
N LEU A 169 38.33 -27.14 -19.69
CA LEU A 169 38.64 -25.81 -20.24
C LEU A 169 37.45 -25.17 -20.96
N ARG A 170 36.56 -25.96 -21.58
CA ARG A 170 35.31 -25.45 -22.18
C ARG A 170 34.26 -25.10 -21.11
N ALA A 171 34.08 -25.95 -20.11
CA ALA A 171 33.20 -25.66 -18.97
C ALA A 171 33.68 -24.44 -18.16
N ALA A 172 35.00 -24.20 -18.10
CA ALA A 172 35.58 -23.01 -17.50
C ALA A 172 35.38 -21.72 -18.33
N GLN A 173 35.12 -21.83 -19.64
CA GLN A 173 34.76 -20.70 -20.52
C GLN A 173 33.26 -20.39 -20.55
N SER A 174 32.41 -21.27 -19.99
CA SER A 174 30.96 -21.09 -20.03
C SER A 174 30.50 -19.94 -19.13
N GLU A 175 29.81 -18.95 -19.69
CA GLU A 175 29.14 -17.89 -18.92
C GLU A 175 27.94 -18.50 -18.16
N GLU A 176 28.06 -18.64 -16.83
CA GLU A 176 27.04 -19.25 -15.97
C GLU A 176 25.65 -18.61 -16.11
N ASP A 177 25.60 -17.32 -16.47
CA ASP A 177 24.38 -16.51 -16.56
C ASP A 177 23.71 -16.51 -17.95
N ARG A 178 24.30 -17.15 -18.97
CA ARG A 178 23.76 -17.16 -20.34
C ARG A 178 23.41 -18.57 -20.79
N ARG A 179 22.33 -18.71 -21.56
CA ARG A 179 21.88 -19.99 -22.12
C ARG A 179 21.37 -19.80 -23.54
N SER A 180 21.65 -20.76 -24.41
CA SER A 180 21.17 -20.74 -25.79
C SER A 180 19.99 -21.68 -26.04
N ALA A 181 19.10 -21.23 -26.93
CA ALA A 181 18.09 -22.05 -27.57
C ALA A 181 18.29 -22.00 -29.09
N THR A 182 18.34 -23.16 -29.72
CA THR A 182 18.56 -23.34 -31.15
C THR A 182 17.27 -23.77 -31.81
N ILE A 183 16.76 -22.95 -32.73
CA ILE A 183 15.60 -23.26 -33.56
C ILE A 183 16.10 -23.94 -34.83
N HIS A 184 15.60 -25.14 -35.11
CA HIS A 184 15.96 -25.93 -36.29
C HIS A 184 14.97 -25.69 -37.42
N LEU A 185 15.48 -25.55 -38.64
CA LEU A 185 14.74 -25.10 -39.82
C LEU A 185 14.98 -26.05 -40.99
N SER A 186 14.02 -26.14 -41.91
CA SER A 186 14.22 -26.82 -43.20
C SER A 186 15.31 -26.11 -44.02
N PRO A 187 16.17 -26.80 -44.78
CA PRO A 187 17.22 -26.14 -45.56
C PRO A 187 16.67 -25.11 -46.56
N GLY A 188 17.10 -23.85 -46.48
CA GLY A 188 16.75 -22.83 -47.46
C GLY A 188 16.90 -21.37 -47.00
N GLU A 189 16.04 -20.52 -47.56
CA GLU A 189 15.82 -19.13 -47.16
C GLU A 189 14.47 -19.02 -46.41
N HIS A 190 14.44 -18.20 -45.37
CA HIS A 190 13.31 -18.03 -44.44
C HIS A 190 13.00 -16.54 -44.24
N ASP A 191 11.73 -16.18 -43.99
CA ASP A 191 11.35 -14.89 -43.36
C ASP A 191 10.81 -15.21 -41.97
N LEU A 192 11.69 -15.17 -40.96
CA LEU A 192 11.34 -15.64 -39.63
C LEU A 192 10.67 -14.55 -38.81
N LEU A 193 9.62 -14.92 -38.10
CA LEU A 193 9.05 -14.17 -36.97
C LEU A 193 9.17 -15.04 -35.72
N VAL A 194 9.91 -14.56 -34.72
CA VAL A 194 10.10 -15.25 -33.43
C VAL A 194 9.60 -14.34 -32.31
N GLY A 195 8.57 -14.78 -31.60
CA GLY A 195 7.97 -14.08 -30.46
C GLY A 195 8.21 -14.81 -29.15
N TYR A 196 8.54 -14.09 -28.07
CA TYR A 196 8.69 -14.64 -26.72
C TYR A 196 8.45 -13.56 -25.66
N ILE A 197 8.18 -13.98 -24.42
CA ILE A 197 8.24 -13.10 -23.25
C ILE A 197 9.55 -13.35 -22.49
N ALA A 198 10.08 -12.30 -21.86
CA ALA A 198 11.20 -12.39 -20.93
C ALA A 198 11.03 -11.32 -19.83
N PRO A 199 11.70 -11.47 -18.67
CA PRO A 199 11.81 -10.42 -17.67
C PRO A 199 12.28 -9.11 -18.31
N ALA A 200 11.66 -7.99 -17.95
CA ALA A 200 12.04 -6.65 -18.41
C ALA A 200 11.66 -5.60 -17.38
N PRO A 201 12.44 -4.53 -17.17
CA PRO A 201 12.08 -3.45 -16.26
C PRO A 201 10.69 -2.87 -16.55
N ALA A 202 9.93 -2.64 -15.48
CA ALA A 202 8.65 -1.95 -15.58
C ALA A 202 8.87 -0.51 -16.08
N TRP A 203 8.27 -0.17 -17.22
CA TRP A 203 8.34 1.18 -17.76
C TRP A 203 7.69 2.21 -16.81
N ARG A 204 8.22 3.42 -16.81
CA ARG A 204 7.84 4.52 -15.90
C ARG A 204 7.21 5.66 -16.70
N VAL A 205 6.22 6.35 -16.13
CA VAL A 205 5.63 7.55 -16.74
C VAL A 205 6.08 8.80 -16.01
N SER A 206 6.25 9.91 -16.73
CA SER A 206 6.58 11.22 -16.15
C SER A 206 5.97 12.34 -16.99
N TYR A 207 5.34 13.31 -16.34
CA TYR A 207 4.61 14.39 -17.00
C TYR A 207 5.22 15.77 -16.75
N ARG A 208 4.87 16.73 -17.61
CA ARG A 208 5.01 18.16 -17.41
C ARG A 208 3.65 18.82 -17.66
N LEU A 209 3.27 19.75 -16.79
CA LEU A 209 2.14 20.65 -16.97
C LEU A 209 2.70 22.06 -17.03
N LEU A 210 2.53 22.74 -18.16
CA LEU A 210 2.84 24.16 -18.30
C LEU A 210 1.52 24.92 -18.41
N TYR A 211 1.18 25.67 -17.37
CA TYR A 211 0.01 26.53 -17.30
C TYR A 211 0.40 27.95 -17.76
N GLU A 212 -0.42 28.52 -18.66
CA GLU A 212 -0.31 29.90 -19.13
C GLU A 212 -1.57 30.65 -18.69
N GLU A 213 -1.41 31.78 -17.97
CA GLU A 213 -2.57 32.58 -17.53
C GLU A 213 -3.39 33.11 -18.75
N PRO A 214 -4.73 33.10 -18.68
CA PRO A 214 -5.56 33.58 -19.77
C PRO A 214 -5.39 35.09 -20.00
N LYS A 215 -5.15 35.49 -21.24
CA LYS A 215 -4.96 36.91 -21.64
C LYS A 215 -6.23 37.76 -21.57
N GLU A 216 -7.38 37.13 -21.32
CA GLU A 216 -8.69 37.76 -21.15
C GLU A 216 -9.35 37.21 -19.88
N GLU A 217 -9.90 38.09 -19.03
CA GLU A 217 -10.42 37.75 -17.68
C GLU A 217 -11.56 36.69 -17.65
N GLN A 218 -12.14 36.35 -18.81
CA GLN A 218 -13.28 35.43 -18.94
C GLN A 218 -12.91 34.11 -19.65
N ALA A 219 -11.67 33.95 -20.10
CA ALA A 219 -11.19 32.71 -20.71
C ALA A 219 -10.60 31.76 -19.65
N LYS A 220 -10.66 30.44 -19.92
CA LYS A 220 -9.88 29.47 -19.13
C LYS A 220 -8.39 29.56 -19.54
N GLY A 221 -7.50 29.35 -18.58
CA GLY A 221 -6.08 29.24 -18.85
C GLY A 221 -5.77 28.05 -19.76
N GLY A 222 -4.74 28.18 -20.58
CA GLY A 222 -4.24 27.08 -21.40
C GLY A 222 -3.23 26.28 -20.60
N CYS A 223 -3.40 24.96 -20.51
CA CYS A 223 -2.35 24.10 -19.94
C CYS A 223 -1.85 23.08 -20.96
N LEU A 224 -0.56 23.13 -21.29
CA LEU A 224 0.10 22.10 -22.07
C LEU A 224 0.45 20.93 -21.15
N LEU A 225 -0.23 19.81 -21.33
CA LEU A 225 0.15 18.53 -20.74
C LEU A 225 1.09 17.80 -21.70
N GLN A 226 2.31 17.53 -21.25
CA GLN A 226 3.21 16.56 -21.88
C GLN A 226 3.38 15.33 -21.00
N GLY A 227 3.41 14.14 -21.60
CA GLY A 227 3.67 12.88 -20.93
C GLY A 227 4.71 12.06 -21.70
N TRP A 228 5.61 11.46 -20.93
CA TRP A 228 6.75 10.70 -21.44
C TRP A 228 6.77 9.31 -20.78
N GLY A 229 6.97 8.28 -21.60
CA GLY A 229 7.28 6.93 -21.16
C GLY A 229 8.80 6.75 -21.08
N ILE A 230 9.29 6.13 -20.02
CA ILE A 230 10.70 5.82 -19.79
C ILE A 230 10.84 4.31 -19.73
N PHE A 231 11.74 3.74 -20.52
CA PHE A 231 12.08 2.33 -20.48
C PHE A 231 13.59 2.12 -20.58
N ASP A 232 14.03 0.93 -20.19
CA ASP A 232 15.42 0.57 -20.00
C ASP A 232 15.77 -0.62 -20.90
N ASN A 233 16.78 -0.47 -21.77
CA ASN A 233 17.30 -1.58 -22.57
C ASN A 233 18.30 -2.38 -21.74
N GLN A 234 17.82 -3.42 -21.06
CA GLN A 234 18.65 -4.41 -20.35
C GLN A 234 19.00 -5.64 -21.21
N LEU A 235 18.80 -5.58 -22.52
CA LEU A 235 19.24 -6.62 -23.45
C LEU A 235 20.71 -6.40 -23.81
N ASP A 236 21.41 -7.47 -24.18
CA ASP A 236 22.83 -7.43 -24.57
C ASP A 236 23.06 -6.97 -26.02
N GLU A 237 21.99 -6.55 -26.70
CA GLU A 237 21.98 -6.03 -28.07
C GLU A 237 21.44 -4.60 -28.14
N ASP A 238 21.91 -3.86 -29.14
CA ASP A 238 21.40 -2.54 -29.45
C ASP A 238 20.03 -2.67 -30.14
N LEU A 239 19.05 -1.88 -29.68
CA LEU A 239 17.76 -1.78 -30.34
C LEU A 239 17.90 -0.77 -31.49
N GLU A 240 17.56 -1.18 -32.70
CA GLU A 240 17.62 -0.34 -33.90
C GLU A 240 16.24 -0.28 -34.57
N GLY A 241 15.58 0.89 -34.54
CA GLY A 241 14.33 1.11 -35.27
C GLY A 241 13.17 0.21 -34.82
N VAL A 242 13.03 0.01 -33.52
CA VAL A 242 12.07 -0.93 -32.93
C VAL A 242 10.70 -0.29 -32.70
N GLU A 243 9.63 -0.99 -33.08
CA GLU A 243 8.26 -0.61 -32.71
C GLU A 243 8.03 -0.80 -31.21
N LEU A 244 7.83 0.29 -30.46
CA LEU A 244 7.64 0.25 -29.01
C LEU A 244 6.17 0.44 -28.61
N THR A 245 5.67 -0.47 -27.76
CA THR A 245 4.38 -0.36 -27.08
C THR A 245 4.54 -0.42 -25.57
N LEU A 246 4.00 0.58 -24.85
CA LEU A 246 4.03 0.63 -23.38
C LEU A 246 2.64 0.30 -22.84
N VAL A 247 2.52 -0.82 -22.11
CA VAL A 247 1.23 -1.32 -21.61
C VAL A 247 1.07 -0.98 -20.13
N ALA A 248 -0.04 -0.32 -19.84
CA ALA A 248 -0.36 0.28 -18.55
C ALA A 248 -1.26 -0.61 -17.68
N GLY A 249 -2.01 -1.54 -18.28
CA GLY A 249 -2.83 -2.50 -17.55
C GLY A 249 -2.00 -3.61 -16.88
N MET A 250 -2.67 -4.42 -16.07
CA MET A 250 -2.09 -5.57 -15.35
C MET A 250 -2.63 -6.89 -15.92
N PRO A 251 -1.95 -7.54 -16.88
CA PRO A 251 -2.21 -8.95 -17.22
C PRO A 251 -1.89 -9.86 -16.03
N ILE A 252 -2.39 -11.10 -16.06
CA ILE A 252 -1.94 -12.14 -15.15
C ILE A 252 -0.59 -12.66 -15.66
N SER A 253 0.44 -12.59 -14.82
CA SER A 253 1.76 -13.15 -15.08
C SER A 253 2.24 -13.95 -13.85
N PHE A 254 2.95 -15.04 -14.10
CA PHE A 254 3.50 -15.93 -13.07
C PHE A 254 4.76 -16.64 -13.59
N ARG A 255 5.69 -16.92 -12.69
CA ARG A 255 6.83 -17.82 -12.96
C ARG A 255 6.40 -19.27 -12.80
N TYR A 256 6.89 -20.14 -13.68
CA TYR A 256 6.72 -21.58 -13.60
C TYR A 256 8.06 -22.22 -13.94
N ARG A 257 8.55 -23.16 -13.14
CA ARG A 257 9.84 -23.81 -13.38
C ARG A 257 9.70 -24.77 -14.56
N LEU A 258 10.08 -24.31 -15.74
CA LEU A 258 10.15 -25.11 -16.97
C LEU A 258 11.59 -25.48 -17.30
N TYR A 259 12.56 -24.70 -16.82
CA TYR A 259 13.95 -24.87 -17.22
C TYR A 259 14.67 -25.97 -16.42
N GLU A 260 14.40 -26.07 -15.12
CA GLU A 260 14.97 -27.10 -14.23
C GLU A 260 14.37 -28.50 -14.53
N PRO A 261 15.17 -29.53 -14.86
CA PRO A 261 14.67 -30.89 -15.04
C PRO A 261 14.10 -31.47 -13.74
N HIS A 262 12.76 -31.54 -13.64
CA HIS A 262 12.11 -32.19 -12.51
C HIS A 262 11.92 -33.68 -12.78
N THR A 263 12.75 -34.52 -12.16
CA THR A 263 12.47 -35.95 -12.04
C THR A 263 11.58 -36.16 -10.80
N PRO A 264 10.31 -36.57 -10.95
CA PRO A 264 9.47 -36.88 -9.80
C PRO A 264 10.01 -38.12 -9.08
N GLU A 265 10.01 -38.11 -7.75
CA GLU A 265 10.32 -39.29 -6.95
C GLU A 265 9.32 -40.40 -7.29
N ARG A 266 9.85 -41.54 -7.74
CA ARG A 266 9.05 -42.75 -7.94
C ARG A 266 9.05 -43.51 -6.61
N PRO A 267 7.91 -43.69 -5.94
CA PRO A 267 7.87 -44.49 -4.72
C PRO A 267 8.30 -45.92 -5.04
N LEU A 268 9.31 -46.40 -4.31
CA LEU A 268 9.70 -47.79 -4.32
C LEU A 268 8.63 -48.58 -3.55
N VAL A 269 7.91 -49.46 -4.24
CA VAL A 269 6.93 -50.35 -3.62
C VAL A 269 7.65 -51.66 -3.31
N GLU A 270 7.92 -51.89 -2.03
CA GLU A 270 8.40 -53.16 -1.48
C GLU A 270 7.21 -53.96 -0.91
N ASP A 271 7.30 -55.29 -0.88
CA ASP A 271 6.22 -56.16 -0.38
C ASP A 271 5.98 -55.99 1.13
N GLU A 272 4.70 -55.91 1.55
CA GLU A 272 4.32 -55.62 2.94
C GLU A 272 4.57 -56.79 3.93
N GLU A 273 5.54 -56.66 4.83
CA GLU A 273 5.51 -57.35 6.13
C GLU A 273 4.89 -56.47 7.23
N ARG A 274 3.92 -57.03 7.96
CA ARG A 274 3.09 -56.31 8.94
C ARG A 274 3.75 -56.16 10.30
N THR A 275 3.82 -54.95 10.85
CA THR A 275 3.65 -54.70 12.30
C THR A 275 3.30 -53.22 12.58
N VAL A 276 2.76 -52.92 13.76
CA VAL A 276 2.05 -51.66 14.07
C VAL A 276 2.64 -50.91 15.27
N GLY A 277 2.68 -49.58 15.20
CA GLY A 277 2.82 -48.65 16.35
C GLY A 277 3.71 -47.43 16.02
N ALA A 278 3.45 -46.19 16.47
CA ALA A 278 2.38 -45.64 17.32
C ALA A 278 2.22 -44.10 17.01
N PRO A 279 1.54 -43.25 17.80
CA PRO A 279 0.91 -42.01 17.29
C PRO A 279 1.82 -40.78 17.13
N ILE A 280 1.37 -39.84 16.28
CA ILE A 280 2.00 -38.56 15.96
C ILE A 280 1.53 -37.47 16.94
N PHE A 281 2.48 -36.67 17.45
CA PHE A 281 2.22 -35.43 18.18
C PHE A 281 2.54 -34.21 17.28
N PHE A 282 1.84 -33.10 17.49
CA PHE A 282 2.05 -31.83 16.78
C PHE A 282 2.48 -30.75 17.77
N ASP A 283 3.60 -30.08 17.51
CA ASP A 283 4.01 -28.86 18.20
C ASP A 283 3.96 -27.65 17.23
N ALA A 284 3.61 -26.48 17.76
CA ALA A 284 3.29 -25.28 17.00
C ALA A 284 4.43 -24.24 16.97
N ALA A 285 4.40 -23.37 15.95
CA ALA A 285 5.41 -22.34 15.73
C ALA A 285 5.32 -21.14 16.70
N PRO A 286 6.45 -20.52 17.09
CA PRO A 286 6.48 -19.28 17.88
C PRO A 286 6.58 -17.99 17.06
N GLU A 287 6.01 -16.90 17.59
CA GLU A 287 6.09 -15.52 17.07
C GLU A 287 7.00 -14.60 17.95
N PRO A 288 7.39 -13.39 17.48
CA PRO A 288 8.55 -12.62 18.00
C PRO A 288 8.23 -11.44 18.94
N ALA A 289 9.27 -10.94 19.65
CA ALA A 289 9.32 -9.65 20.38
C ALA A 289 10.79 -9.30 20.79
N PRO A 290 11.11 -8.12 21.37
CA PRO A 290 10.88 -6.73 20.91
C PRO A 290 12.16 -5.84 20.94
N MET A 291 12.06 -4.55 20.58
CA MET A 291 13.16 -3.54 20.64
C MET A 291 13.29 -2.83 22.01
N VAL A 292 14.51 -2.34 22.32
CA VAL A 292 14.78 -1.24 23.29
C VAL A 292 15.95 -0.37 22.78
N ALA A 293 15.95 0.94 23.09
CA ALA A 293 16.88 1.97 22.60
C ALA A 293 17.98 2.38 23.61
N MET A 294 19.01 3.12 23.16
CA MET A 294 19.86 3.96 24.03
C MET A 294 20.57 5.10 23.28
N ASP A 295 20.97 6.16 24.01
CA ASP A 295 21.39 7.48 23.50
C ASP A 295 22.80 7.93 23.95
N ALA A 296 23.46 8.75 23.11
CA ALA A 296 24.44 9.84 23.35
C ALA A 296 25.73 9.69 24.23
N PHE A 297 26.93 10.05 23.67
CA PHE A 297 27.73 11.28 23.98
C PHE A 297 29.22 11.29 23.48
N GLY A 298 29.65 12.42 22.89
CA GLY A 298 31.06 12.89 22.71
C GLY A 298 31.84 12.42 21.47
N MET A 299 32.94 13.05 20.98
CA MET A 299 33.57 14.39 21.16
C MET A 299 34.43 14.77 19.89
N ALA A 300 35.09 15.95 19.87
CA ALA A 300 35.92 16.52 18.76
C ALA A 300 37.44 16.61 19.14
N PRO A 301 38.41 17.39 18.52
CA PRO A 301 38.40 18.44 17.45
C PRO A 301 39.65 18.36 16.47
N PRO A 302 40.26 19.43 15.84
CA PRO A 302 39.89 20.83 15.47
C PRO A 302 40.16 21.24 13.97
N ALA A 303 40.06 22.55 13.66
CA ALA A 303 40.03 23.22 12.32
C ALA A 303 41.41 23.66 11.71
N PRO A 304 41.46 24.41 10.56
CA PRO A 304 41.34 25.88 10.55
C PRO A 304 40.60 26.52 9.33
N ALA A 305 40.55 27.87 9.26
CA ALA A 305 39.75 28.65 8.29
C ALA A 305 40.49 29.82 7.61
N MET A 306 40.04 30.23 6.41
CA MET A 306 40.28 31.49 5.66
C MET A 306 39.20 31.59 4.56
N ALA A 307 38.83 32.71 3.93
CA ALA A 307 38.77 34.16 4.25
C ALA A 307 37.85 34.81 3.16
N PRO A 308 37.16 35.95 3.39
CA PRO A 308 36.16 36.46 2.44
C PRO A 308 36.76 37.24 1.25
N ALA A 309 36.14 37.14 0.08
CA ALA A 309 36.43 37.91 -1.13
C ALA A 309 35.39 39.04 -1.36
N PRO A 310 35.76 40.16 -2.01
CA PRO A 310 35.02 41.42 -1.92
C PRO A 310 33.83 41.55 -2.90
N ALA A 311 32.88 42.41 -2.52
CA ALA A 311 31.75 42.80 -3.37
C ALA A 311 32.19 43.69 -4.55
N GLY A 312 32.02 43.18 -5.77
CA GLY A 312 32.12 43.95 -7.01
C GLY A 312 30.73 44.25 -7.57
N ALA A 313 30.35 45.52 -7.67
CA ALA A 313 29.07 45.92 -8.25
C ALA A 313 29.08 45.75 -9.78
N MET A 314 28.38 44.73 -10.30
CA MET A 314 27.90 44.73 -11.68
C MET A 314 26.40 45.02 -11.70
N ARG A 315 26.02 46.11 -12.37
CA ARG A 315 24.67 46.24 -12.92
C ARG A 315 24.52 45.17 -14.02
N ALA A 316 23.94 44.03 -13.67
CA ALA A 316 23.39 43.16 -14.69
C ALA A 316 22.27 43.92 -15.39
N MET A 317 22.46 44.24 -16.68
CA MET A 317 21.30 44.35 -17.55
C MET A 317 20.71 42.96 -17.62
N ALA A 318 19.46 42.82 -17.14
CA ALA A 318 18.74 41.58 -17.34
C ALA A 318 18.57 41.37 -18.84
N ALA A 319 19.35 40.43 -19.39
CA ALA A 319 18.95 39.80 -20.64
C ALA A 319 17.55 39.21 -20.43
N PRO A 320 16.69 39.16 -21.46
CA PRO A 320 15.45 38.40 -21.36
C PRO A 320 15.82 36.97 -20.95
N GLN A 321 15.35 36.51 -19.78
CA GLN A 321 15.39 35.09 -19.51
C GLN A 321 14.40 34.45 -20.47
N GLU A 322 14.91 33.65 -21.40
CA GLU A 322 14.07 32.78 -22.22
C GLU A 322 13.33 31.85 -21.27
N ARG A 323 12.01 32.02 -21.21
CA ARG A 323 11.09 31.17 -20.45
C ARG A 323 10.52 30.13 -21.40
N PHE A 324 10.26 28.93 -20.90
CA PHE A 324 9.55 27.92 -21.67
C PHE A 324 8.13 28.41 -21.98
N SER A 325 7.86 28.80 -23.23
CA SER A 325 6.48 28.99 -23.69
C SER A 325 5.89 27.65 -24.12
N ALA A 326 4.57 27.49 -23.97
CA ALA A 326 3.94 26.25 -24.41
C ALA A 326 4.01 26.08 -25.93
N LYS A 327 4.18 27.18 -26.69
CA LYS A 327 4.31 27.10 -28.14
C LYS A 327 5.64 26.46 -28.55
N GLU A 328 6.76 26.92 -27.99
CA GLU A 328 8.09 26.36 -28.27
C GLU A 328 8.22 24.91 -27.76
N MET A 329 7.60 24.60 -26.62
CA MET A 329 7.58 23.25 -26.05
C MET A 329 6.70 22.27 -26.87
N GLU A 330 5.69 22.77 -27.58
CA GLU A 330 4.82 22.00 -28.49
C GLU A 330 5.46 21.83 -29.88
N GLU A 331 6.10 22.87 -30.42
CA GLU A 331 6.82 22.83 -31.71
C GLU A 331 8.11 21.99 -31.67
N SER A 332 8.69 21.75 -30.48
CA SER A 332 9.92 20.96 -30.31
C SER A 332 9.69 19.45 -30.13
N VAL A 333 8.44 18.97 -30.06
CA VAL A 333 8.12 17.56 -29.79
C VAL A 333 7.08 17.01 -30.79
N GLU A 334 7.54 16.40 -31.88
CA GLU A 334 6.67 15.65 -32.79
C GLU A 334 6.12 14.38 -32.11
N ILE A 335 4.78 14.24 -32.10
CA ILE A 335 4.09 13.11 -31.46
C ILE A 335 3.17 12.39 -32.43
N SER A 336 3.43 11.08 -32.56
CA SER A 336 2.65 10.12 -33.33
C SER A 336 2.10 8.98 -32.46
N ALA A 337 2.14 9.13 -31.13
CA ALA A 337 1.69 8.11 -30.20
C ALA A 337 0.18 7.86 -30.29
N LYS A 338 -0.23 6.58 -30.38
CA LYS A 338 -1.64 6.17 -30.47
C LYS A 338 -2.05 5.30 -29.28
N GLY A 339 -3.18 5.65 -28.67
CA GLY A 339 -3.84 4.81 -27.67
C GLY A 339 -4.58 3.65 -28.30
N ASP A 340 -4.52 2.48 -27.65
CA ASP A 340 -5.29 1.28 -28.00
C ASP A 340 -5.92 0.73 -26.70
N GLU A 341 -7.24 0.82 -26.55
CA GLU A 341 -7.97 0.26 -25.41
C GLU A 341 -8.41 -1.18 -25.72
N ARG A 342 -7.78 -2.15 -25.04
CA ARG A 342 -7.98 -3.58 -25.22
C ARG A 342 -8.60 -4.20 -23.96
N GLY A 343 -9.88 -3.89 -23.74
CA GLY A 343 -10.64 -4.39 -22.60
C GLY A 343 -10.11 -3.88 -21.26
N ALA A 344 -9.48 -4.75 -20.48
CA ALA A 344 -8.88 -4.38 -19.18
C ALA A 344 -7.48 -3.72 -19.31
N LEU A 345 -6.86 -3.79 -20.50
CA LEU A 345 -5.55 -3.23 -20.79
C LEU A 345 -5.68 -1.99 -21.67
N PHE A 346 -4.80 -1.02 -21.48
CA PHE A 346 -4.60 0.09 -22.40
C PHE A 346 -3.10 0.25 -22.68
N ALA A 347 -2.78 0.70 -23.88
CA ALA A 347 -1.42 0.75 -24.39
C ALA A 347 -1.12 2.05 -25.12
N TYR A 348 0.08 2.59 -24.91
CA TYR A 348 0.66 3.67 -25.69
C TYR A 348 1.55 3.05 -26.77
N LYS A 349 1.12 3.10 -28.03
CA LYS A 349 1.96 2.73 -29.17
C LYS A 349 2.76 3.95 -29.58
N VAL A 350 4.09 3.90 -29.47
CA VAL A 350 4.96 5.00 -29.90
C VAL A 350 4.97 5.01 -31.43
N GLY A 351 4.60 6.14 -32.03
CA GLY A 351 4.38 6.22 -33.48
C GLY A 351 5.63 6.37 -34.35
N HIS A 352 6.81 6.45 -33.72
CA HIS A 352 8.11 6.45 -34.39
C HIS A 352 8.94 5.29 -33.85
N PRO A 353 9.67 4.56 -34.71
CA PRO A 353 10.58 3.51 -34.26
C PRO A 353 11.66 4.06 -33.34
N VAL A 354 12.04 3.29 -32.32
CA VAL A 354 12.97 3.71 -31.26
C VAL A 354 14.28 2.94 -31.38
N SER A 355 15.41 3.64 -31.27
CA SER A 355 16.74 3.03 -31.16
C SER A 355 17.35 3.34 -29.80
N VAL A 356 17.88 2.32 -29.11
CA VAL A 356 18.47 2.42 -27.76
C VAL A 356 19.61 1.43 -27.65
N ALA A 357 20.83 1.91 -27.40
CA ALA A 357 21.98 1.02 -27.22
C ALA A 357 21.82 0.17 -25.96
N ARG A 358 22.49 -0.99 -25.92
CA ARG A 358 22.50 -1.89 -24.76
C ARG A 358 22.93 -1.18 -23.48
N GLY A 359 22.24 -1.46 -22.38
CA GLY A 359 22.48 -0.84 -21.07
C GLY A 359 22.06 0.64 -20.96
N GLN A 360 21.36 1.20 -21.95
CA GLN A 360 20.85 2.58 -21.90
C GLN A 360 19.33 2.63 -21.67
N SER A 361 18.86 3.75 -21.14
CA SER A 361 17.43 4.06 -21.00
C SER A 361 17.01 5.11 -22.04
N ALA A 362 15.77 5.04 -22.50
CA ALA A 362 15.19 6.04 -23.39
C ALA A 362 13.90 6.63 -22.83
N MET A 363 13.69 7.91 -23.11
CA MET A 363 12.47 8.65 -22.79
C MET A 363 11.74 8.98 -24.09
N VAL A 364 10.53 8.44 -24.27
CA VAL A 364 9.72 8.53 -25.48
C VAL A 364 8.45 9.34 -25.23
N PRO A 365 8.06 10.26 -26.11
CA PRO A 365 6.88 11.08 -25.90
C PRO A 365 5.62 10.26 -26.17
N ILE A 366 4.70 10.21 -25.20
CA ILE A 366 3.43 9.46 -25.30
C ILE A 366 2.20 10.36 -25.43
N VAL A 367 2.29 11.64 -25.03
CA VAL A 367 1.24 12.64 -25.21
C VAL A 367 1.82 14.06 -25.15
N SER A 368 1.29 14.97 -25.97
CA SER A 368 1.40 16.43 -25.81
C SER A 368 0.07 16.99 -26.28
N LYS A 369 -0.63 17.72 -25.40
CA LYS A 369 -1.89 18.38 -25.77
C LYS A 369 -2.16 19.58 -24.88
N ARG A 370 -2.65 20.66 -25.48
CA ARG A 370 -3.29 21.75 -24.75
C ARG A 370 -4.66 21.32 -24.24
N LEU A 371 -4.86 21.46 -22.95
CA LEU A 371 -6.11 21.20 -22.24
C LEU A 371 -6.62 22.50 -21.61
N PRO A 372 -7.94 22.72 -21.56
CA PRO A 372 -8.51 23.82 -20.79
C PRO A 372 -8.28 23.57 -19.29
N ALA A 373 -7.69 24.53 -18.59
CA ALA A 373 -7.39 24.42 -17.17
C ALA A 373 -8.00 25.59 -16.36
N SER A 374 -8.31 25.33 -15.09
CA SER A 374 -8.54 26.35 -14.08
C SER A 374 -7.64 26.15 -12.87
N ARG A 375 -7.25 27.24 -12.21
CA ARG A 375 -6.50 27.22 -10.96
C ARG A 375 -7.47 27.36 -9.79
N ASP A 376 -7.46 26.38 -8.89
CA ASP A 376 -8.27 26.33 -7.68
C ASP A 376 -7.36 26.41 -6.43
N LEU A 377 -7.82 27.04 -5.36
CA LEU A 377 -7.23 26.92 -4.01
C LEU A 377 -8.06 25.92 -3.19
N LEU A 378 -7.63 24.66 -3.10
CA LEU A 378 -8.39 23.60 -2.43
C LEU A 378 -8.00 23.51 -0.95
N TYR A 379 -8.98 23.54 -0.04
CA TYR A 379 -8.77 23.36 1.41
C TYR A 379 -9.47 22.11 1.95
N ASN A 380 -8.75 21.32 2.75
CA ASN A 380 -9.30 20.26 3.60
C ASN A 380 -8.34 20.03 4.78
N GLN A 381 -8.77 20.34 6.01
CA GLN A 381 -7.93 20.22 7.22
C GLN A 381 -7.33 18.83 7.42
N ALA A 382 -8.01 17.75 7.00
CA ALA A 382 -7.52 16.38 7.13
C ALA A 382 -6.42 16.03 6.12
N LYS A 383 -6.28 16.80 5.03
CA LYS A 383 -5.22 16.65 4.02
C LYS A 383 -4.05 17.60 4.30
N LEU A 384 -4.34 18.87 4.59
CA LEU A 384 -3.36 19.87 4.98
C LEU A 384 -3.99 20.83 6.01
N PRO A 385 -3.49 20.89 7.25
CA PRO A 385 -3.95 21.85 8.24
C PRO A 385 -3.66 23.30 7.81
N ASP A 386 -4.51 24.21 8.28
CA ASP A 386 -4.36 25.67 8.22
C ASP A 386 -4.26 26.37 6.84
N HIS A 387 -3.83 25.72 5.75
CA HIS A 387 -3.56 26.37 4.47
C HIS A 387 -4.20 25.62 3.28
N PRO A 388 -4.74 26.32 2.26
CA PRO A 388 -5.18 25.68 1.02
C PRO A 388 -3.98 25.31 0.12
N VAL A 389 -4.21 24.39 -0.82
CA VAL A 389 -3.24 24.01 -1.86
C VAL A 389 -3.66 24.56 -3.22
N ALA A 390 -2.72 25.22 -3.90
CA ALA A 390 -2.86 25.60 -5.29
C ALA A 390 -2.92 24.34 -6.15
N SER A 391 -3.97 24.24 -6.96
CA SER A 391 -4.31 23.06 -7.73
C SER A 391 -4.69 23.43 -9.15
N LEU A 392 -4.20 22.69 -10.14
CA LEU A 392 -4.71 22.76 -11.51
C LEU A 392 -5.86 21.75 -11.68
N ARG A 393 -7.01 22.21 -12.17
CA ARG A 393 -8.14 21.38 -12.56
C ARG A 393 -8.24 21.34 -14.07
N LEU A 394 -8.26 20.13 -14.64
CA LEU A 394 -8.32 19.88 -16.08
C LEU A 394 -9.32 18.76 -16.39
N ILE A 395 -9.73 18.65 -17.65
CA ILE A 395 -10.41 17.46 -18.18
C ILE A 395 -9.43 16.72 -19.09
N ASN A 396 -9.35 15.40 -18.98
CA ASN A 396 -8.51 14.57 -19.83
C ASN A 396 -9.10 14.45 -21.25
N GLU A 397 -8.97 15.51 -22.04
CA GLU A 397 -9.37 15.54 -23.46
C GLU A 397 -8.29 14.97 -24.39
N THR A 398 -7.26 14.28 -23.86
CA THR A 398 -6.16 13.74 -24.70
C THR A 398 -6.63 12.63 -25.65
N GLY A 399 -7.75 11.96 -25.35
CA GLY A 399 -8.20 10.75 -26.04
C GLY A 399 -7.46 9.49 -25.58
N LEU A 400 -6.54 9.60 -24.62
CA LEU A 400 -5.80 8.51 -24.01
C LEU A 400 -6.24 8.37 -22.55
N THR A 401 -6.15 7.16 -22.00
CA THR A 401 -6.10 7.02 -20.53
C THR A 401 -4.73 7.51 -20.04
N LEU A 402 -4.72 8.41 -19.07
CA LEU A 402 -3.51 8.91 -18.42
C LEU A 402 -3.18 8.04 -17.22
N GLU A 403 -1.92 7.63 -17.15
CA GLU A 403 -1.38 6.82 -16.07
C GLU A 403 -1.00 7.64 -14.83
N ARG A 404 -1.06 7.02 -13.65
CA ARG A 404 -0.60 7.69 -12.42
C ARG A 404 0.92 7.84 -12.44
N GLY A 405 1.42 9.05 -12.24
CA GLY A 405 2.86 9.32 -12.17
C GLY A 405 3.23 10.74 -11.76
N PRO A 406 4.53 11.00 -11.52
CA PRO A 406 5.03 12.33 -11.16
C PRO A 406 4.79 13.34 -12.29
N VAL A 407 4.47 14.57 -11.89
CA VAL A 407 4.30 15.71 -12.80
C VAL A 407 5.02 16.94 -12.26
N THR A 408 5.85 17.55 -13.10
CA THR A 408 6.45 18.87 -12.84
C THR A 408 5.46 19.94 -13.32
N VAL A 409 5.20 20.95 -12.49
CA VAL A 409 4.30 22.06 -12.84
C VAL A 409 5.10 23.34 -13.05
N LEU A 410 4.87 23.95 -14.22
CA LEU A 410 5.40 25.25 -14.63
C LEU A 410 4.21 26.23 -14.71
N ASP A 411 4.38 27.43 -14.15
CA ASP A 411 3.37 28.51 -14.12
C ASP A 411 4.00 29.73 -14.84
N ASP A 412 3.44 30.12 -16.00
CA ASP A 412 4.01 31.11 -16.93
C ASP A 412 5.52 30.91 -17.25
N GLY A 413 5.92 29.64 -17.35
CA GLY A 413 7.28 29.19 -17.68
C GLY A 413 8.24 29.08 -16.48
N ASP A 414 7.85 29.54 -15.29
CA ASP A 414 8.64 29.41 -14.05
C ASP A 414 8.28 28.10 -13.32
N TYR A 415 9.23 27.50 -12.60
CA TYR A 415 8.96 26.30 -11.80
C TYR A 415 8.06 26.62 -10.59
N ALA A 416 6.88 26.00 -10.56
CA ALA A 416 5.85 26.26 -9.57
C ALA A 416 5.71 25.13 -8.53
N GLY A 417 6.09 23.90 -8.88
CA GLY A 417 6.10 22.77 -7.97
C GLY A 417 6.10 21.41 -8.65
N GLU A 418 5.87 20.38 -7.83
CA GLU A 418 5.71 18.99 -8.26
C GLU A 418 4.44 18.40 -7.65
N ALA A 419 3.83 17.47 -8.38
CA ALA A 419 2.64 16.76 -7.94
C ALA A 419 2.67 15.31 -8.47
N VAL A 420 1.60 14.57 -8.17
CA VAL A 420 1.33 13.27 -8.80
C VAL A 420 0.05 13.38 -9.60
N LEU A 421 0.14 13.21 -10.91
CA LEU A 421 -1.01 13.09 -11.79
C LEU A 421 -1.78 11.81 -11.41
N PRO A 422 -3.09 11.86 -11.15
CA PRO A 422 -3.86 10.65 -10.87
C PRO A 422 -4.06 9.82 -12.14
N PHE A 423 -4.41 8.54 -11.97
CA PHE A 423 -4.91 7.71 -13.07
C PHE A 423 -6.24 8.29 -13.55
N THR A 424 -6.40 8.55 -14.86
CA THR A 424 -7.63 9.18 -15.38
C THR A 424 -7.90 8.73 -16.81
N ARG A 425 -9.08 8.13 -17.05
CA ARG A 425 -9.53 7.77 -18.41
C ARG A 425 -9.82 8.99 -19.27
N ALA A 426 -9.91 8.82 -20.58
CA ALA A 426 -10.36 9.89 -21.48
C ALA A 426 -11.72 10.47 -21.02
N GLY A 427 -11.84 11.79 -21.03
CA GLY A 427 -13.01 12.54 -20.54
C GLY A 427 -13.12 12.68 -19.01
N GLY A 428 -12.24 12.06 -18.22
CA GLY A 428 -12.25 12.19 -16.76
C GLY A 428 -11.67 13.52 -16.26
N GLU A 429 -12.10 13.98 -15.08
CA GLU A 429 -11.53 15.16 -14.41
C GLU A 429 -10.19 14.83 -13.72
N LEU A 430 -9.26 15.78 -13.79
CA LEU A 430 -7.96 15.80 -13.14
C LEU A 430 -7.93 16.96 -12.14
N ILE A 431 -7.53 16.71 -10.89
CA ILE A 431 -7.18 17.75 -9.93
C ILE A 431 -5.75 17.49 -9.46
N VAL A 432 -4.85 18.44 -9.71
CA VAL A 432 -3.41 18.32 -9.51
C VAL A 432 -2.93 19.39 -8.52
N PRO A 433 -2.93 19.11 -7.20
CA PRO A 433 -2.39 20.01 -6.19
C PRO A 433 -0.86 20.02 -6.25
N TYR A 434 -0.25 21.19 -6.42
CA TYR A 434 1.20 21.34 -6.71
C TYR A 434 1.97 22.27 -5.77
N ALA A 435 1.29 23.15 -5.04
CA ALA A 435 1.91 24.08 -4.09
C ALA A 435 0.98 24.39 -2.91
N VAL A 436 1.55 24.84 -1.78
CA VAL A 436 0.79 25.34 -0.63
C VAL A 436 0.68 26.86 -0.72
N GLU A 437 -0.53 27.40 -0.58
CA GLU A 437 -0.75 28.85 -0.57
C GLU A 437 -0.60 29.40 0.85
N LEU A 438 0.61 29.81 1.19
CA LEU A 438 0.95 30.33 2.52
C LEU A 438 0.34 31.71 2.80
N GLY A 439 -0.04 32.47 1.77
CA GLY A 439 -0.71 33.77 1.90
C GLY A 439 -2.16 33.66 2.37
N VAL A 440 -2.76 32.47 2.39
CA VAL A 440 -4.13 32.23 2.85
C VAL A 440 -4.12 31.25 4.02
N LYS A 441 -4.80 31.61 5.12
CA LYS A 441 -5.00 30.74 6.28
C LYS A 441 -6.49 30.46 6.50
N VAL A 442 -6.85 29.20 6.68
CA VAL A 442 -8.21 28.76 7.00
C VAL A 442 -8.24 28.13 8.39
N ARG A 443 -9.12 28.61 9.27
CA ARG A 443 -9.34 28.03 10.60
C ARG A 443 -10.71 27.37 10.68
N GLU A 444 -10.77 26.12 11.13
CA GLU A 444 -12.02 25.42 11.41
C GLU A 444 -12.43 25.58 12.88
N GLN A 445 -13.72 25.83 13.11
CA GLN A 445 -14.36 25.76 14.42
C GLN A 445 -15.59 24.85 14.32
N SER A 446 -15.66 23.82 15.17
CA SER A 446 -16.78 22.87 15.18
C SER A 446 -17.59 23.02 16.46
N LYS A 447 -18.92 23.11 16.33
CA LYS A 447 -19.88 23.26 17.42
C LYS A 447 -21.02 22.25 17.24
N ASN A 448 -21.32 21.52 18.30
CA ASN A 448 -22.43 20.59 18.34
C ASN A 448 -23.55 21.20 19.19
N GLU A 449 -24.77 21.21 18.67
CA GLU A 449 -25.95 21.74 19.36
C GLU A 449 -27.11 20.75 19.26
N ARG A 450 -28.06 20.84 20.19
CA ARG A 450 -29.37 20.19 20.04
C ARG A 450 -30.47 21.22 20.15
N ARG A 451 -31.37 21.21 19.18
CA ARG A 451 -32.54 22.08 19.16
C ARG A 451 -33.79 21.23 19.13
N ILE A 452 -34.68 21.41 20.12
CA ILE A 452 -35.97 20.73 20.14
C ILE A 452 -36.77 21.23 18.92
N HIS A 453 -37.24 20.28 18.11
CA HIS A 453 -38.09 20.52 16.95
C HIS A 453 -39.57 20.38 17.32
N ALA A 454 -39.91 19.31 18.05
CA ALA A 454 -41.27 19.03 18.50
C ALA A 454 -41.26 18.23 19.81
N ILE A 455 -42.39 18.25 20.54
CA ILE A 455 -42.62 17.41 21.72
C ILE A 455 -44.01 16.79 21.60
N HIS A 456 -44.08 15.48 21.80
CA HIS A 456 -45.30 14.71 21.77
C HIS A 456 -45.49 13.98 23.10
N ILE A 457 -46.67 14.09 23.72
CA ILE A 457 -47.03 13.26 24.89
C ILE A 457 -47.58 11.93 24.38
N ARG A 458 -47.02 10.81 24.83
CA ARG A 458 -47.45 9.44 24.49
C ARG A 458 -47.50 8.59 25.75
N GLY A 459 -48.68 8.52 26.37
CA GLY A 459 -48.84 7.91 27.69
C GLY A 459 -47.96 8.62 28.72
N GLU A 460 -47.22 7.87 29.53
CA GLU A 460 -46.36 8.42 30.60
C GLU A 460 -45.08 9.11 30.10
N TYR A 461 -44.85 9.21 28.79
CA TYR A 461 -43.64 9.75 28.20
C TYR A 461 -43.87 11.05 27.42
N ALA A 462 -43.00 12.03 27.66
CA ALA A 462 -42.75 13.13 26.75
C ALA A 462 -41.66 12.69 25.74
N VAL A 463 -42.05 12.54 24.48
CA VAL A 463 -41.17 12.22 23.36
C VAL A 463 -40.71 13.52 22.73
N TYR A 464 -39.42 13.82 22.87
CA TYR A 464 -38.76 14.96 22.25
C TYR A 464 -38.21 14.54 20.89
N GLU A 465 -38.58 15.27 19.85
CA GLU A 465 -37.91 15.23 18.56
C GLU A 465 -36.96 16.42 18.51
N GLU A 466 -35.66 16.15 18.37
CA GLU A 466 -34.59 17.14 18.41
C GLU A 466 -33.78 17.05 17.12
N TYR A 467 -33.35 18.18 16.57
CA TYR A 467 -32.26 18.19 15.60
C TYR A 467 -30.93 18.13 16.37
N ASP A 468 -30.14 17.09 16.14
CA ASP A 468 -28.70 17.10 16.39
C ASP A 468 -28.07 17.95 15.27
N LEU A 469 -27.49 19.09 15.64
CA LEU A 469 -26.93 20.09 14.74
C LEU A 469 -25.40 20.06 14.86
N ARG A 470 -24.72 19.93 13.72
CA ARG A 470 -23.28 19.93 13.58
C ARG A 470 -22.89 21.14 12.73
N LEU A 471 -22.43 22.19 13.40
CA LEU A 471 -22.01 23.42 12.77
C LEU A 471 -20.48 23.40 12.65
N ARG A 472 -19.97 23.57 11.44
CA ARG A 472 -18.55 23.72 11.15
C ARG A 472 -18.32 25.03 10.41
N GLN A 473 -17.75 26.00 11.12
CA GLN A 473 -17.40 27.32 10.60
C GLN A 473 -15.95 27.31 10.11
N TYR A 474 -15.77 27.83 8.91
CA TYR A 474 -14.51 28.07 8.24
C TYR A 474 -14.25 29.58 8.22
N ASP A 475 -13.22 30.01 8.94
CA ASP A 475 -12.71 31.38 8.89
C ASP A 475 -11.54 31.42 7.89
N VAL A 476 -11.81 31.89 6.66
CA VAL A 476 -10.80 32.10 5.60
C VAL A 476 -10.19 33.49 5.76
N ILE A 477 -8.87 33.59 5.88
CA ILE A 477 -8.11 34.81 6.09
C ILE A 477 -7.07 34.93 4.97
N SER A 478 -7.12 36.01 4.18
CA SER A 478 -6.14 36.28 3.12
C SER A 478 -5.17 37.39 3.57
N GLY A 479 -3.88 37.18 3.35
CA GLY A 479 -2.84 38.20 3.40
C GLY A 479 -2.28 38.57 2.02
N LEU A 480 -2.99 38.20 0.95
CA LEU A 480 -2.60 38.46 -0.43
C LEU A 480 -3.18 39.81 -0.92
N ASP A 481 -2.46 40.46 -1.84
CA ASP A 481 -2.85 41.73 -2.46
C ASP A 481 -3.99 41.62 -3.49
N LYS A 482 -4.25 40.41 -3.99
CA LYS A 482 -5.38 40.10 -4.88
C LYS A 482 -6.50 39.40 -4.07
N PRO A 483 -7.79 39.59 -4.42
CA PRO A 483 -8.85 38.75 -3.90
C PRO A 483 -8.64 37.30 -4.36
N VAL A 484 -9.07 36.36 -3.54
CA VAL A 484 -8.93 34.91 -3.78
C VAL A 484 -10.23 34.17 -3.51
N GLU A 485 -10.39 33.01 -4.12
CA GLU A 485 -11.51 32.11 -3.85
C GLU A 485 -10.96 30.77 -3.38
N VAL A 486 -11.42 30.31 -2.20
CA VAL A 486 -11.00 29.04 -1.62
C VAL A 486 -12.11 28.01 -1.80
N MET A 487 -11.79 26.91 -2.47
CA MET A 487 -12.63 25.72 -2.60
C MET A 487 -12.51 24.89 -1.30
N ILE A 488 -13.46 25.03 -0.40
CA ILE A 488 -13.50 24.28 0.86
C ILE A 488 -14.13 22.91 0.60
N GLU A 489 -13.38 21.83 0.80
CA GLU A 489 -13.87 20.45 0.77
C GLU A 489 -14.21 19.98 2.19
N HIS A 490 -15.51 19.87 2.46
CA HIS A 490 -16.05 19.47 3.75
C HIS A 490 -16.51 17.99 3.69
N PRO A 491 -15.95 17.10 4.55
CA PRO A 491 -16.44 15.73 4.68
C PRO A 491 -17.89 15.70 5.17
N ARG A 492 -18.75 14.94 4.49
CA ARG A 492 -20.19 14.85 4.77
C ARG A 492 -20.50 13.70 5.72
N LEU A 493 -21.34 13.95 6.73
CA LEU A 493 -21.76 12.91 7.67
C LEU A 493 -22.91 12.06 7.10
N ALA A 494 -22.78 10.74 7.22
CA ALA A 494 -23.84 9.82 6.84
C ALA A 494 -25.11 10.04 7.68
N HIS A 495 -26.28 10.06 7.03
CA HIS A 495 -27.59 10.33 7.64
C HIS A 495 -27.75 11.74 8.25
N TYR A 496 -26.95 12.71 7.79
CA TYR A 496 -27.15 14.13 8.07
C TYR A 496 -27.48 14.90 6.78
N ASP A 497 -28.51 15.73 6.87
CA ASP A 497 -28.93 16.64 5.81
C ASP A 497 -28.26 18.00 5.99
N LEU A 498 -27.93 18.69 4.88
CA LEU A 498 -27.54 20.09 4.94
C LEU A 498 -28.74 20.96 5.34
N ALA A 499 -28.52 21.88 6.27
CA ALA A 499 -29.48 22.89 6.70
C ALA A 499 -28.79 24.25 6.80
N ASP A 500 -29.53 25.34 6.63
CA ASP A 500 -29.05 26.73 6.80
C ASP A 500 -27.70 27.03 6.09
N THR A 501 -27.41 26.27 5.04
CA THR A 501 -26.17 26.26 4.24
C THR A 501 -26.58 26.29 2.78
N ARG A 502 -25.91 27.10 1.94
CA ARG A 502 -26.18 27.12 0.50
C ARG A 502 -25.86 25.75 -0.12
N SER A 503 -26.53 25.40 -1.22
CA SER A 503 -26.18 24.19 -1.99
C SER A 503 -24.67 24.17 -2.33
N PRO A 504 -24.03 22.99 -2.30
CA PRO A 504 -22.62 22.87 -2.68
C PRO A 504 -22.42 23.15 -4.17
N ASP A 505 -21.22 23.61 -4.51
CA ASP A 505 -20.83 23.83 -5.90
C ASP A 505 -20.38 22.52 -6.58
N GLU A 506 -19.87 21.57 -5.79
CA GLU A 506 -19.57 20.19 -6.17
C GLU A 506 -19.97 19.25 -5.03
N GLU A 507 -20.63 18.13 -5.32
CA GLU A 507 -21.00 17.11 -4.32
C GLU A 507 -20.57 15.72 -4.80
N SER A 508 -20.16 14.87 -3.87
CA SER A 508 -19.71 13.50 -4.14
C SER A 508 -19.94 12.60 -2.92
N PRO A 509 -19.92 11.26 -3.06
CA PRO A 509 -20.06 10.36 -1.93
C PRO A 509 -19.01 10.66 -0.84
N GLY A 510 -19.47 11.14 0.32
CA GLY A 510 -18.64 11.43 1.49
C GLY A 510 -18.05 12.84 1.59
N PHE A 511 -18.20 13.72 0.60
CA PHE A 511 -17.78 15.13 0.71
C PHE A 511 -18.60 16.07 -0.18
N ALA A 512 -18.62 17.35 0.19
CA ALA A 512 -19.19 18.43 -0.61
C ALA A 512 -18.25 19.64 -0.58
N ARG A 513 -18.25 20.43 -1.66
CA ARG A 513 -17.33 21.56 -1.83
C ARG A 513 -18.07 22.89 -2.02
N TRP A 514 -17.50 23.95 -1.44
CA TRP A 514 -17.99 25.31 -1.55
C TRP A 514 -16.88 26.31 -1.86
N ARG A 515 -17.09 27.13 -2.89
CA ARG A 515 -16.32 28.32 -3.21
C ARG A 515 -16.58 29.40 -2.17
N VAL A 516 -15.54 29.83 -1.48
CA VAL A 516 -15.59 30.90 -0.48
C VAL A 516 -14.70 32.04 -0.98
N PRO A 517 -15.28 33.09 -1.58
CA PRO A 517 -14.52 34.27 -1.99
C PRO A 517 -14.04 35.02 -0.75
N CYS A 518 -12.83 35.55 -0.81
CA CYS A 518 -12.21 36.37 0.22
C CYS A 518 -11.48 37.56 -0.42
N ALA A 519 -11.74 38.77 0.10
CA ALA A 519 -11.07 39.98 -0.38
C ALA A 519 -9.57 39.96 -0.06
N ALA A 520 -8.80 40.74 -0.83
CA ALA A 520 -7.40 41.04 -0.53
C ALA A 520 -7.26 41.57 0.92
N HIS A 521 -6.27 41.07 1.67
CA HIS A 521 -6.07 41.39 3.09
C HIS A 521 -7.30 41.20 4.00
N GLY A 522 -8.27 40.38 3.58
CA GLY A 522 -9.59 40.25 4.19
C GLY A 522 -9.79 38.97 5.02
N GLN A 523 -10.95 38.90 5.68
CA GLN A 523 -11.47 37.69 6.32
C GLN A 523 -12.89 37.41 5.83
N SER A 524 -13.17 36.15 5.48
CA SER A 524 -14.49 35.64 5.11
C SER A 524 -14.87 34.46 5.99
N LYS A 525 -16.17 34.31 6.26
CA LYS A 525 -16.72 33.25 7.11
C LYS A 525 -17.73 32.43 6.34
N PHE A 526 -17.58 31.11 6.41
CA PHE A 526 -18.51 30.17 5.80
C PHE A 526 -18.85 29.08 6.80
N THR A 527 -20.14 28.84 7.06
CA THR A 527 -20.57 27.80 8.01
C THR A 527 -21.35 26.73 7.27
N VAL A 528 -20.88 25.48 7.38
CA VAL A 528 -21.67 24.31 7.02
C VAL A 528 -22.42 23.85 8.26
N THR A 529 -23.74 23.75 8.16
CA THR A 529 -24.60 23.19 9.20
C THR A 529 -25.22 21.91 8.67
N GLU A 530 -24.86 20.79 9.29
CA GLU A 530 -25.46 19.49 9.06
C GLU A 530 -26.47 19.20 10.19
N ARG A 531 -27.64 18.64 9.87
CA ARG A 531 -28.66 18.25 10.86
C ARG A 531 -29.11 16.81 10.70
N ARG A 532 -29.47 16.18 11.81
CA ARG A 532 -30.20 14.91 11.83
C ARG A 532 -31.33 14.97 12.85
N LEU A 533 -32.52 14.52 12.46
CA LEU A 533 -33.61 14.34 13.41
C LEU A 533 -33.34 13.12 14.31
N VAL A 534 -33.36 13.33 15.61
CA VAL A 534 -33.21 12.30 16.65
C VAL A 534 -34.38 12.38 17.63
N SER A 535 -34.70 11.25 18.27
CA SER A 535 -35.77 11.16 19.26
C SER A 535 -35.20 10.77 20.62
N ARG A 536 -35.68 11.39 21.69
CA ARG A 536 -35.44 10.96 23.07
C ARG A 536 -36.72 11.02 23.90
N GLN A 537 -36.76 10.25 24.98
CA GLN A 537 -37.94 10.12 25.82
C GLN A 537 -37.60 10.47 27.27
N GLU A 538 -38.46 11.23 27.93
CA GLU A 538 -38.44 11.48 29.38
C GLU A 538 -39.81 11.11 29.96
N HIS A 539 -39.88 10.68 31.21
CA HIS A 539 -41.19 10.50 31.85
C HIS A 539 -41.84 11.85 32.14
N VAL A 540 -43.16 11.95 31.95
CA VAL A 540 -43.96 13.15 32.25
C VAL A 540 -43.74 13.60 33.70
N ARG A 541 -43.66 12.68 34.67
CA ARG A 541 -43.37 12.97 36.09
C ARG A 541 -42.03 13.67 36.37
N SER A 542 -41.10 13.67 35.43
CA SER A 542 -39.81 14.38 35.55
C SER A 542 -39.82 15.80 34.96
N LEU A 543 -40.94 16.22 34.35
CA LEU A 543 -41.12 17.59 33.90
C LEU A 543 -41.33 18.52 35.11
N SER A 544 -40.79 19.73 35.03
CA SER A 544 -41.02 20.78 36.03
C SER A 544 -41.90 21.89 35.47
N ALA A 545 -42.62 22.60 36.34
CA ALA A 545 -43.41 23.77 35.93
C ALA A 545 -42.54 24.86 35.26
N GLY A 546 -41.26 24.98 35.64
CA GLY A 546 -40.31 25.85 34.95
C GLY A 546 -40.05 25.40 33.50
N ARG A 547 -39.86 24.10 33.27
CA ARG A 547 -39.64 23.54 31.93
C ARG A 547 -40.91 23.65 31.07
N LEU A 548 -42.08 23.35 31.62
CA LEU A 548 -43.36 23.53 30.90
C LEU A 548 -43.58 25.00 30.44
N LYS A 549 -43.21 25.98 31.26
CA LYS A 549 -43.28 27.41 30.89
C LYS A 549 -42.33 27.78 29.74
N VAL A 550 -41.14 27.18 29.69
CA VAL A 550 -40.21 27.36 28.55
C VAL A 550 -40.81 26.73 27.28
N LEU A 551 -41.30 25.49 27.36
CA LEU A 551 -41.91 24.80 26.22
C LEU A 551 -43.15 25.53 25.66
N LEU A 552 -43.96 26.14 26.53
CA LEU A 552 -45.07 27.00 26.13
C LEU A 552 -44.61 28.28 25.44
N LYS A 553 -43.59 28.95 26.01
CA LYS A 553 -43.03 30.19 25.47
C LYS A 553 -42.39 29.98 24.10
N ASP A 554 -41.73 28.85 23.92
CA ASP A 554 -41.04 28.48 22.67
C ASP A 554 -42.02 27.87 21.63
N GLY A 555 -43.31 27.76 21.94
CA GLY A 555 -44.36 27.25 21.04
C GLY A 555 -44.33 25.74 20.81
N LEU A 556 -43.54 25.00 21.59
CA LEU A 556 -43.37 23.54 21.47
C LEU A 556 -44.52 22.74 22.09
N LEU A 557 -45.30 23.36 22.98
CA LEU A 557 -46.55 22.83 23.54
C LEU A 557 -47.59 23.95 23.61
N ASP A 558 -48.86 23.61 23.38
CA ASP A 558 -49.96 24.57 23.55
C ASP A 558 -50.37 24.77 25.03
N ALA A 559 -51.13 25.83 25.29
CA ALA A 559 -51.56 26.19 26.65
C ALA A 559 -52.55 25.16 27.27
N LYS A 560 -53.28 24.39 26.46
CA LYS A 560 -54.21 23.35 26.94
C LYS A 560 -53.42 22.13 27.43
N THR A 561 -52.43 21.69 26.66
CA THR A 561 -51.52 20.60 26.97
C THR A 561 -50.67 20.93 28.19
N VAL A 562 -50.14 22.16 28.28
CA VAL A 562 -49.38 22.61 29.45
C VAL A 562 -50.24 22.60 30.72
N LYS A 563 -51.48 23.11 30.66
CA LYS A 563 -52.41 23.08 31.80
C LYS A 563 -52.81 21.65 32.22
N LEU A 564 -52.95 20.73 31.25
CA LEU A 564 -53.18 19.31 31.52
C LEU A 564 -51.99 18.69 32.25
N LEU A 565 -50.76 18.95 31.78
CA LEU A 565 -49.53 18.46 32.38
C LEU A 565 -49.28 19.05 33.78
N GLU A 566 -49.58 20.33 34.02
CA GLU A 566 -49.54 20.93 35.36
C GLU A 566 -50.47 20.19 36.33
N GLY A 567 -51.71 19.88 35.91
CA GLY A 567 -52.64 19.09 36.70
C GLY A 567 -52.14 17.66 37.00
N ILE A 568 -51.51 17.01 36.02
CA ILE A 568 -50.91 15.67 36.19
C ILE A 568 -49.72 15.72 37.18
N LEU A 569 -48.88 16.75 37.10
CA LEU A 569 -47.76 16.95 38.03
C LEU A 569 -48.24 17.23 39.46
N ASP A 570 -49.34 17.98 39.64
CA ASP A 570 -49.98 18.16 40.94
C ASP A 570 -50.56 16.85 41.50
N LEU A 571 -51.05 15.93 40.66
CA LEU A 571 -51.47 14.59 41.10
C LEU A 571 -50.26 13.72 41.51
N TYR A 572 -49.14 13.78 40.78
CA TYR A 572 -47.90 13.10 41.19
C TYR A 572 -47.37 13.65 42.52
N ARG A 573 -47.42 14.97 42.76
CA ARG A 573 -47.05 15.55 44.06
C ARG A 573 -47.95 15.05 45.19
N GLN A 574 -49.26 14.95 44.96
CA GLN A 574 -50.19 14.38 45.95
C GLN A 574 -49.88 12.90 46.25
N ILE A 575 -49.46 12.11 45.26
CA ILE A 575 -49.00 10.72 45.49
C ILE A 575 -47.75 10.72 46.37
N GLU A 576 -46.75 11.58 46.08
CA GLU A 576 -45.52 11.68 46.88
C GLU A 576 -45.81 12.11 48.34
N GLU A 577 -46.66 13.12 48.55
CA GLU A 577 -47.14 13.54 49.87
C GLU A 577 -47.88 12.40 50.61
N THR A 578 -48.69 11.61 49.89
CA THR A 578 -49.43 10.46 50.46
C THR A 578 -48.47 9.31 50.82
N GLN A 579 -47.45 9.04 50.01
CA GLN A 579 -46.39 8.07 50.32
C GLN A 579 -45.56 8.49 51.55
N ILE A 580 -45.32 9.79 51.74
CA ILE A 580 -44.69 10.31 52.97
C ILE A 580 -45.60 10.08 54.19
N GLN A 581 -46.92 10.19 54.06
CA GLN A 581 -47.86 9.86 55.14
C GLN A 581 -47.87 8.36 55.46
N ILE A 582 -47.83 7.48 54.45
CA ILE A 582 -47.73 6.02 54.66
C ILE A 582 -46.46 5.68 55.45
N LYS A 583 -45.31 6.22 55.05
CA LYS A 583 -44.03 6.02 55.79
C LYS A 583 -44.10 6.46 57.26
N LYS A 584 -44.88 7.50 57.59
CA LYS A 584 -45.11 7.92 58.98
C LYS A 584 -45.99 6.90 59.71
N VAL A 585 -47.06 6.41 59.09
CA VAL A 585 -47.93 5.36 59.65
C VAL A 585 -47.14 4.06 59.89
N GLU A 586 -46.23 3.68 59.00
CA GLU A 586 -45.33 2.54 59.19
C GLU A 586 -44.40 2.73 60.41
N GLN A 587 -43.83 3.93 60.59
CA GLN A 587 -42.99 4.29 61.74
C GLN A 587 -43.78 4.29 63.06
N GLU A 588 -45.01 4.82 63.07
CA GLU A 588 -45.94 4.78 64.21
C GLU A 588 -46.29 3.32 64.57
N ARG A 589 -46.58 2.48 63.58
CA ARG A 589 -46.89 1.05 63.74
C ARG A 589 -45.70 0.26 64.33
N GLU A 590 -44.50 0.50 63.81
CA GLU A 590 -43.24 -0.05 64.33
C GLU A 590 -43.00 0.33 65.81
N ALA A 591 -43.29 1.58 66.19
CA ALA A 591 -43.16 2.04 67.57
C ALA A 591 -44.15 1.33 68.50
N ILE A 592 -45.41 1.19 68.08
CA ILE A 592 -46.44 0.45 68.86
C ILE A 592 -46.05 -1.01 69.05
N TYR A 593 -45.57 -1.71 68.00
CA TYR A 593 -45.13 -3.10 68.15
C TYR A 593 -43.95 -3.26 69.12
N LYS A 594 -43.01 -2.32 69.15
CA LYS A 594 -41.91 -2.31 70.14
C LYS A 594 -42.45 -2.12 71.56
N GLN A 595 -43.39 -1.20 71.75
CA GLN A 595 -44.03 -0.95 73.04
C GLN A 595 -44.86 -2.16 73.51
N GLN A 596 -45.61 -2.82 72.63
CA GLN A 596 -46.36 -4.04 72.97
C GLN A 596 -45.44 -5.16 73.45
N ARG A 597 -44.32 -5.43 72.75
CA ARG A 597 -43.34 -6.46 73.18
C ARG A 597 -42.76 -6.15 74.56
N GLN A 598 -42.43 -4.88 74.83
CA GLN A 598 -41.93 -4.44 76.13
C GLN A 598 -42.98 -4.66 77.24
N ILE A 599 -44.24 -4.30 76.99
CA ILE A 599 -45.33 -4.50 77.96
C ILE A 599 -45.62 -5.99 78.17
N GLN A 600 -45.62 -6.81 77.11
CA GLN A 600 -45.79 -8.27 77.21
C GLN A 600 -44.69 -8.94 78.03
N GLY A 601 -43.42 -8.57 77.82
CA GLY A 601 -42.30 -9.04 78.65
C GLY A 601 -42.44 -8.65 80.12
N ASN A 602 -42.88 -7.41 80.40
CA ASN A 602 -43.15 -6.93 81.76
C ASN A 602 -44.41 -7.56 82.40
N LEU A 603 -45.30 -8.18 81.61
CA LEU A 603 -46.53 -8.86 82.05
C LEU A 603 -46.31 -10.32 82.48
N GLN A 604 -45.21 -10.93 82.00
CA GLN A 604 -44.89 -12.34 82.24
C GLN A 604 -44.53 -12.68 83.71
N PRO A 605 -43.79 -11.84 84.47
CA PRO A 605 -43.45 -12.14 85.86
C PRO A 605 -44.49 -11.72 86.93
N LEU A 606 -45.56 -11.00 86.55
CA LEU A 606 -46.51 -10.41 87.52
C LEU A 606 -47.61 -11.40 87.98
N GLY A 607 -47.84 -11.45 89.29
CA GLY A 607 -48.91 -12.22 89.93
C GLY A 607 -50.34 -11.78 89.56
N ARG A 608 -51.33 -12.53 90.06
CA ARG A 608 -52.76 -12.32 89.76
C ARG A 608 -53.56 -11.64 90.87
N GLU A 609 -52.96 -11.45 92.05
CA GLU A 609 -53.63 -10.96 93.25
C GLU A 609 -52.82 -9.81 93.90
N GLY A 610 -53.45 -9.01 94.75
CA GLY A 610 -52.82 -7.85 95.39
C GLY A 610 -52.42 -6.74 94.41
N ASP A 611 -51.44 -5.92 94.81
CA ASP A 611 -50.97 -4.77 94.03
C ASP A 611 -50.37 -5.15 92.67
N GLU A 612 -49.78 -6.34 92.56
CA GLU A 612 -49.31 -6.90 91.28
C GLU A 612 -50.46 -7.16 90.31
N GLY A 613 -51.60 -7.68 90.81
CA GLY A 613 -52.82 -7.87 90.02
C GLY A 613 -53.39 -6.54 89.50
N ALA A 614 -53.33 -5.48 90.32
CA ALA A 614 -53.75 -4.14 89.90
C ALA A 614 -52.82 -3.55 88.81
N LEU A 615 -51.50 -3.74 88.92
CA LEU A 615 -50.54 -3.34 87.89
C LEU A 615 -50.73 -4.14 86.59
N ARG A 616 -50.95 -5.46 86.71
CA ARG A 616 -51.28 -6.36 85.60
C ARG A 616 -52.49 -5.88 84.82
N GLN A 617 -53.56 -5.48 85.51
CA GLN A 617 -54.77 -4.96 84.88
C GLN A 617 -54.53 -3.65 84.10
N ARG A 618 -53.65 -2.76 84.60
CA ARG A 618 -53.24 -1.55 83.86
C ARG A 618 -52.50 -1.90 82.58
N TYR A 619 -51.53 -2.81 82.61
CA TYR A 619 -50.80 -3.23 81.40
C TYR A 619 -51.71 -3.90 80.36
N VAL A 620 -52.67 -4.74 80.78
CA VAL A 620 -53.68 -5.30 79.86
C VAL A 620 -54.54 -4.19 79.23
N THR A 621 -54.93 -3.19 80.02
CA THR A 621 -55.69 -2.02 79.51
C THR A 621 -54.88 -1.24 78.47
N THR A 622 -53.58 -1.04 78.71
CA THR A 622 -52.68 -0.38 77.75
C THR A 622 -52.45 -1.24 76.49
N LEU A 623 -52.35 -2.57 76.60
CA LEU A 623 -52.25 -3.44 75.42
C LEU A 623 -53.49 -3.32 74.53
N ASN A 624 -54.70 -3.33 75.11
CA ASN A 624 -55.94 -3.13 74.35
C ASN A 624 -55.94 -1.76 73.63
N GLN A 625 -55.53 -0.68 74.31
CA GLN A 625 -55.40 0.66 73.70
C GLN A 625 -54.38 0.69 72.54
N LEU A 626 -53.30 -0.09 72.63
CA LEU A 626 -52.31 -0.22 71.55
C LEU A 626 -52.86 -1.06 70.38
N GLU A 627 -53.68 -2.09 70.64
CA GLU A 627 -54.38 -2.86 69.61
C GLU A 627 -55.42 -2.00 68.87
N ASP A 628 -56.23 -1.21 69.58
CA ASP A 628 -57.12 -0.20 69.00
C ASP A 628 -56.32 0.81 68.14
N GLY A 629 -55.14 1.21 68.62
CA GLY A 629 -54.19 2.04 67.87
C GLY A 629 -53.74 1.39 66.55
N LEU A 630 -53.32 0.13 66.57
CA LEU A 630 -52.92 -0.62 65.37
C LEU A 630 -54.07 -0.77 64.37
N ILE A 631 -55.30 -1.03 64.84
CA ILE A 631 -56.49 -1.11 63.98
C ILE A 631 -56.75 0.25 63.29
N ASN A 632 -56.58 1.35 64.00
CA ASN A 632 -56.75 2.69 63.43
C ASN A 632 -55.62 3.07 62.45
N LEU A 633 -54.38 2.68 62.71
CA LEU A 633 -53.26 2.85 61.77
C LEU A 633 -53.47 2.02 60.50
N SER A 634 -53.91 0.77 60.62
CA SER A 634 -54.24 -0.10 59.47
C SER A 634 -55.33 0.52 58.58
N LYS A 635 -56.44 0.98 59.16
CA LYS A 635 -57.50 1.69 58.42
C LYS A 635 -56.99 2.97 57.74
N ARG A 636 -56.07 3.70 58.36
CA ARG A 636 -55.45 4.90 57.79
C ARG A 636 -54.52 4.56 56.62
N GLU A 637 -53.73 3.50 56.75
CA GLU A 637 -52.86 2.94 55.69
C GLU A 637 -53.67 2.46 54.48
N GLU A 638 -54.76 1.72 54.71
CA GLU A 638 -55.72 1.32 53.66
C GLU A 638 -56.31 2.54 52.94
N ALA A 639 -56.77 3.56 53.68
CA ALA A 639 -57.32 4.78 53.09
C ALA A 639 -56.28 5.57 52.26
N LEU A 640 -55.03 5.67 52.73
CA LEU A 640 -53.93 6.33 51.99
C LEU A 640 -53.56 5.53 50.73
N ASN A 641 -53.55 4.20 50.78
CA ASN A 641 -53.32 3.35 49.61
C ASN A 641 -54.45 3.46 48.57
N GLN A 642 -55.72 3.49 49.01
CA GLN A 642 -56.87 3.76 48.14
C GLN A 642 -56.80 5.15 47.50
N GLN A 643 -56.31 6.15 48.24
CA GLN A 643 -56.07 7.49 47.71
C GLN A 643 -55.01 7.48 46.60
N ILE A 644 -53.88 6.78 46.78
CA ILE A 644 -52.85 6.62 45.73
C ILE A 644 -53.45 5.96 44.48
N ALA A 645 -54.12 4.81 44.62
CA ALA A 645 -54.73 4.11 43.49
C ALA A 645 -55.75 4.99 42.72
N THR A 646 -56.49 5.84 43.45
CA THR A 646 -57.43 6.81 42.86
C THR A 646 -56.70 7.92 42.10
N LEU A 647 -55.57 8.40 42.59
CA LEU A 647 -54.73 9.40 41.92
C LEU A 647 -54.05 8.82 40.67
N GLU A 648 -53.52 7.60 40.75
CA GLU A 648 -52.92 6.88 39.61
C GLU A 648 -53.94 6.64 38.49
N ALA A 649 -55.16 6.22 38.84
CA ALA A 649 -56.24 6.06 37.86
C ALA A 649 -56.59 7.36 37.14
N LYS A 650 -56.62 8.50 37.86
CA LYS A 650 -56.84 9.83 37.28
C LYS A 650 -55.69 10.25 36.35
N ILE A 651 -54.44 10.02 36.74
CA ILE A 651 -53.26 10.29 35.90
C ILE A 651 -53.34 9.47 34.60
N LYS A 652 -53.62 8.17 34.69
CA LYS A 652 -53.76 7.29 33.53
C LYS A 652 -54.87 7.75 32.59
N GLN A 653 -56.01 8.18 33.12
CA GLN A 653 -57.11 8.74 32.33
C GLN A 653 -56.68 10.03 31.62
N GLN A 654 -56.04 10.97 32.32
CA GLN A 654 -55.59 12.25 31.77
C GLN A 654 -54.46 12.13 30.72
N LEU A 655 -53.60 11.10 30.83
CA LEU A 655 -52.57 10.79 29.84
C LEU A 655 -53.07 10.00 28.62
N SER A 656 -54.35 9.61 28.63
CA SER A 656 -55.02 8.87 27.53
C SER A 656 -56.02 9.71 26.73
N ALA A 657 -56.16 11.00 27.07
CA ALA A 657 -57.13 11.95 26.53
C ALA A 657 -56.45 13.12 25.78
#